data_AF-A0A2H5X7N3-F1
#
_entry.id   AF-A0A2H5X7N3-F1
#
_cell.length_a   1.000
_cell.length_b   1.000
_cell.length_c   1.000
_cell.angle_alpha   90.00
_cell.angle_beta   90.00
_cell.angle_gamma   90.00
#
_symmetry.space_group_name_H-M   'P 1'
#
loop_
_entity.id
_entity.type
_entity.pdbx_description
1 polymer ?
#
loop_
_entity_poly.entity_id
_entity_poly.type
_entity_poly.pdbx_seq_one_letter_code
_entity_poly.pdbx_strand_id
1 'polypeptide(L)'
;MKRAHLLLFTGAISLILITGLAGGQRAVQKDVRRFVRVYVAPSSGEALVKAPRAGSRIVLSFAGATPEWLSSLRLLGFSLWQYDTDHLASNEVSPGQWDWTAAEEVYEHARREGFLFALFPHYAFLPKWYIEKEKPALTRCVEHNEEIPAISPWEPRFAGWLDRQWAAVAKQFGGATPRVDALVLGVHGDYGEAGLFSGARIASREQREDWERRFGKAHNHRGFWCGDEQARASFRRAMLRKYGDLNALNKAWGTQFAKEEEVRYPRSPAEGRRWWLDFTHWYQNGVTYFASVVCRLSRRYFPNTLRILPVGFACEDVRYGADISALVKMAARYGAAVRSTHAGYLPLAENESFLLARIASACRFYGVPLWLETPGKLDARRQTEALFETIAQGASGFFDWAVNPTANEPVYEQNLRHLTTGQPVVDVAMFFPSTAMRLADVGEAPIMRAGCAQARDLFAFDIVDERMIRDGALDRYRLLVFWEGMVVEQDVLDKIVEWVQAGGVVVAYDFGKVTNVEGDGTTWRTLFGYAGKLQILKPAFKGDVPAGGYTLRMDDPATAQFLQGEWSQPEKEGGRAWRWTGTDAQIGLLLKPGQAYSLTIRAVLPGETTPVRYEVRLGQNLLGYLDSPGETVYKFVIPGEWVKADSTLLLSIRAVGGKTTKGVRIVEVKVSALGSTEPPLDTAPEGRYVYQIDQQTLKTRWTQRLGKGLCVFVPVRRAQDGIAAYIEVLRQLVYRLSDFSPSSRNAPPVDDTADGVYTALLTDRILFYNSTGQPVTRELRLNREMFSAYPQVQNPPSASVRVQIPAGGIAVVPFGEQPKELLLQCEGFTDLRGQKRLAQPDCSPGTGETCVRLSAGKSIRTRFPIETPGRYTLFVRCIEKGSLVAPRVVIDGKPLQIDEPSSPEGLDVLRTAAVSLAKGMHILEIEAPKNTACTADFVILTNDMSIRGYRFGRR
;
A
#
# COMPACT_ATOMS: atom_id res chain seq x y z
N MET A 1 -10.84 55.24 14.51
CA MET A 1 -11.38 56.53 14.03
C MET A 1 -12.31 56.27 12.85
N LYS A 2 -13.59 56.69 12.98
CA LYS A 2 -14.60 57.08 11.95
C LYS A 2 -14.44 56.52 10.52
N ARG A 3 -15.39 55.68 10.06
CA ARG A 3 -16.53 55.97 9.14
C ARG A 3 -16.09 56.33 7.71
N ALA A 4 -16.75 55.93 6.60
CA ALA A 4 -17.91 55.11 6.27
C ALA A 4 -18.12 55.19 4.73
N HIS A 5 -19.06 54.40 4.19
CA HIS A 5 -19.82 54.61 2.93
C HIS A 5 -19.10 54.28 1.60
N LEU A 6 -19.75 53.81 0.51
CA LEU A 6 -21.17 53.65 0.17
C LEU A 6 -21.34 52.70 -1.04
N LEU A 7 -22.53 52.08 -1.06
CA LEU A 7 -23.37 51.49 -2.12
C LEU A 7 -23.10 51.74 -3.62
N LEU A 8 -23.48 50.74 -4.45
CA LEU A 8 -24.64 50.74 -5.39
C LEU A 8 -24.67 49.36 -6.12
N PHE A 9 -25.59 48.42 -5.89
CA PHE A 9 -27.04 48.29 -6.17
C PHE A 9 -27.52 48.18 -7.63
N THR A 10 -28.45 47.22 -7.78
CA THR A 10 -29.49 46.99 -8.82
C THR A 10 -29.15 45.90 -9.83
N GLY A 11 -29.99 44.92 -10.14
CA GLY A 11 -31.39 44.56 -9.82
C GLY A 11 -31.73 43.37 -10.76
N ALA A 12 -32.75 42.54 -10.60
CA ALA A 12 -34.03 42.70 -9.96
C ALA A 12 -34.79 41.36 -9.94
N ILE A 13 -35.50 41.11 -8.83
CA ILE A 13 -36.92 40.68 -8.75
C ILE A 13 -37.21 39.23 -9.21
N SER A 14 -37.40 38.26 -8.31
CA SER A 14 -38.51 38.05 -7.34
C SER A 14 -39.84 37.71 -8.06
N LEU A 15 -40.80 36.93 -7.53
CA LEU A 15 -41.42 37.03 -6.21
C LEU A 15 -42.42 35.82 -6.09
N ILE A 16 -42.34 34.91 -5.10
CA ILE A 16 -43.09 34.87 -3.81
C ILE A 16 -44.52 34.23 -3.95
N LEU A 17 -45.12 33.42 -3.03
CA LEU A 17 -45.56 33.61 -1.61
C LEU A 17 -46.07 32.24 -1.06
N ILE A 18 -46.18 31.88 0.24
CA ILE A 18 -45.73 32.34 1.58
C ILE A 18 -46.32 31.31 2.59
N THR A 19 -45.51 30.61 3.41
CA THR A 19 -45.22 30.77 4.86
C THR A 19 -46.31 30.48 5.90
N GLY A 20 -45.92 29.69 6.92
CA GLY A 20 -46.46 29.68 8.29
C GLY A 20 -45.39 29.18 9.28
N LEU A 21 -45.09 29.98 10.31
CA LEU A 21 -43.88 29.94 11.15
C LEU A 21 -44.00 29.09 12.45
N ALA A 22 -42.85 28.49 12.78
CA ALA A 22 -42.21 28.33 14.10
C ALA A 22 -42.88 27.51 15.25
N GLY A 23 -42.23 26.39 15.58
CA GLY A 23 -42.28 25.80 16.92
C GLY A 23 -41.80 24.34 16.99
N GLY A 24 -40.54 24.11 17.39
CA GLY A 24 -40.09 22.83 17.95
C GLY A 24 -39.37 21.85 17.02
N GLN A 25 -38.12 21.54 17.38
CA GLN A 25 -37.26 20.45 16.90
C GLN A 25 -36.83 20.47 15.42
N ARG A 26 -35.54 20.78 15.21
CA ARG A 26 -34.78 20.35 14.01
C ARG A 26 -34.84 18.82 13.93
N ALA A 27 -35.76 18.27 13.14
CA ALA A 27 -35.66 16.91 12.66
C ALA A 27 -34.60 16.88 11.55
N VAL A 28 -33.49 16.22 11.86
CA VAL A 28 -32.32 15.98 11.03
C VAL A 28 -32.74 15.52 9.63
N GLN A 29 -32.22 16.21 8.61
CA GLN A 29 -32.22 15.75 7.23
C GLN A 29 -31.44 14.42 7.16
N LYS A 30 -32.15 13.29 7.09
CA LYS A 30 -31.56 11.95 6.99
C LYS A 30 -31.97 11.30 5.68
N ASP A 31 -31.07 11.30 4.71
CA ASP A 31 -31.08 10.24 3.71
C ASP A 31 -29.73 10.07 3.02
N VAL A 32 -29.23 8.82 3.04
CA VAL A 32 -28.23 8.18 2.16
C VAL A 32 -27.92 6.71 2.58
N ARG A 33 -28.37 6.22 3.76
CA ARG A 33 -27.70 5.15 4.57
C ARG A 33 -28.59 4.02 5.14
N ARG A 34 -29.76 3.71 4.55
CA ARG A 34 -30.77 2.93 5.29
C ARG A 34 -30.53 1.43 5.48
N PHE A 35 -29.79 0.72 4.63
CA PHE A 35 -29.53 -0.71 4.85
C PHE A 35 -28.06 -1.07 4.67
N VAL A 36 -27.48 -1.64 5.72
CA VAL A 36 -26.12 -2.17 5.75
C VAL A 36 -26.22 -3.68 5.78
N ARG A 37 -25.58 -4.33 4.81
CA ARG A 37 -25.46 -5.79 4.74
C ARG A 37 -24.45 -6.24 5.79
N VAL A 38 -24.86 -7.18 6.64
CA VAL A 38 -23.97 -7.89 7.55
C VAL A 38 -23.64 -9.22 6.91
N TYR A 39 -22.36 -9.51 6.72
CA TYR A 39 -21.89 -10.71 6.04
C TYR A 39 -21.59 -11.84 7.02
N VAL A 40 -21.66 -13.07 6.53
CA VAL A 40 -21.21 -14.26 7.26
C VAL A 40 -19.69 -14.17 7.40
N ALA A 41 -19.22 -14.24 8.64
CA ALA A 41 -17.82 -14.32 8.97
C ALA A 41 -17.42 -15.76 9.32
N PRO A 42 -16.13 -16.13 9.21
CA PRO A 42 -15.64 -17.42 9.68
C PRO A 42 -16.03 -17.68 11.14
N SER A 43 -16.49 -18.90 11.42
CA SER A 43 -16.98 -19.30 12.74
C SER A 43 -16.20 -20.46 13.36
N SER A 44 -15.10 -20.89 12.75
CA SER A 44 -14.22 -21.94 13.29
C SER A 44 -12.78 -21.81 12.75
N GLY A 45 -11.80 -22.29 13.52
CA GLY A 45 -10.41 -22.40 13.06
C GLY A 45 -10.24 -23.25 11.78
N GLU A 46 -11.06 -24.30 11.59
CA GLU A 46 -11.04 -25.10 10.36
C GLU A 46 -11.35 -24.28 9.10
N ALA A 47 -12.23 -23.27 9.22
CA ALA A 47 -12.52 -22.36 8.12
C ALA A 47 -11.34 -21.44 7.78
N LEU A 48 -10.49 -21.11 8.77
CA LEU A 48 -9.33 -20.24 8.61
C LEU A 48 -8.13 -20.93 7.94
N VAL A 49 -7.99 -22.25 8.13
CA VAL A 49 -6.86 -23.03 7.59
C VAL A 49 -6.99 -23.29 6.09
N LYS A 50 -8.23 -23.29 5.57
CA LYS A 50 -8.48 -23.53 4.15
C LYS A 50 -7.93 -22.37 3.33
N ALA A 51 -7.12 -22.69 2.32
CA ALA A 51 -6.68 -21.69 1.36
C ALA A 51 -7.91 -21.00 0.74
N PRO A 52 -8.02 -19.66 0.82
CA PRO A 52 -9.18 -18.96 0.31
C PRO A 52 -9.24 -19.09 -1.21
N ARG A 53 -10.45 -19.24 -1.73
CA ARG A 53 -10.71 -19.23 -3.17
C ARG A 53 -11.05 -17.80 -3.61
N ALA A 54 -10.92 -17.50 -4.90
CA ALA A 54 -11.44 -16.26 -5.44
C ALA A 54 -12.94 -16.13 -5.09
N GLY A 55 -13.36 -14.96 -4.61
CA GLY A 55 -14.70 -14.69 -4.09
C GLY A 55 -14.91 -15.03 -2.61
N SER A 56 -13.99 -15.74 -1.94
CA SER A 56 -14.07 -15.96 -0.49
C SER A 56 -14.01 -14.64 0.27
N ARG A 57 -14.72 -14.54 1.41
CA ARG A 57 -14.66 -13.36 2.29
C ARG A 57 -13.25 -13.22 2.86
N ILE A 58 -12.75 -12.00 2.89
CA ILE A 58 -11.49 -11.67 3.59
C ILE A 58 -11.73 -11.83 5.09
N VAL A 59 -10.83 -12.51 5.78
CA VAL A 59 -10.91 -12.68 7.24
C VAL A 59 -10.53 -11.37 7.92
N LEU A 60 -11.45 -10.80 8.71
CA LEU A 60 -11.20 -9.56 9.44
C LEU A 60 -10.82 -9.89 10.89
N SER A 61 -9.64 -9.41 11.32
CA SER A 61 -9.06 -9.60 12.64
C SER A 61 -8.79 -8.28 13.34
N PHE A 62 -8.78 -8.27 14.68
CA PHE A 62 -8.54 -7.06 15.46
C PHE A 62 -7.85 -7.35 16.79
N ALA A 63 -7.31 -6.28 17.40
CA ALA A 63 -6.87 -6.24 18.79
C ALA A 63 -7.17 -4.88 19.43
N GLY A 64 -6.95 -4.77 20.74
CA GLY A 64 -7.10 -3.51 21.48
C GLY A 64 -8.54 -3.01 21.60
N ALA A 65 -9.52 -3.92 21.66
CA ALA A 65 -10.93 -3.57 21.81
C ALA A 65 -11.35 -3.36 23.27
N THR A 66 -12.30 -2.45 23.48
CA THR A 66 -13.06 -2.34 24.73
C THR A 66 -14.44 -3.00 24.56
N PRO A 67 -15.15 -3.37 25.66
CA PRO A 67 -16.45 -4.05 25.58
C PRO A 67 -17.49 -3.30 24.72
N GLU A 68 -17.48 -1.96 24.72
CA GLU A 68 -18.44 -1.13 23.99
C GLU A 68 -18.27 -1.22 22.46
N TRP A 69 -17.10 -1.66 21.98
CA TRP A 69 -16.77 -1.74 20.56
C TRP A 69 -17.15 -3.08 19.93
N LEU A 70 -17.32 -4.13 20.72
CA LEU A 70 -17.46 -5.52 20.26
C LEU A 70 -18.69 -5.73 19.36
N SER A 71 -19.82 -5.13 19.72
CA SER A 71 -21.04 -5.21 18.89
C SER A 71 -20.81 -4.58 17.51
N SER A 72 -20.12 -3.43 17.45
CA SER A 72 -19.81 -2.76 16.18
C SER A 72 -18.86 -3.61 15.33
N LEU A 73 -17.79 -4.16 15.92
CA LEU A 73 -16.83 -5.04 15.23
C LEU A 73 -17.52 -6.28 14.63
N ARG A 74 -18.40 -6.93 15.41
CA ARG A 74 -19.18 -8.09 14.99
C ARG A 74 -20.11 -7.78 13.81
N LEU A 75 -20.76 -6.61 13.83
CA LEU A 75 -21.63 -6.16 12.73
C LEU A 75 -20.85 -5.77 11.46
N LEU A 76 -19.60 -5.33 11.61
CA LEU A 76 -18.68 -5.09 10.50
C LEU A 76 -18.01 -6.38 9.97
N GLY A 77 -18.29 -7.54 10.57
CA GLY A 77 -17.78 -8.84 10.11
C GLY A 77 -16.40 -9.20 10.63
N PHE A 78 -15.87 -8.48 11.62
CA PHE A 78 -14.70 -8.93 12.37
C PHE A 78 -15.02 -10.22 13.12
N SER A 79 -14.11 -11.18 13.05
CA SER A 79 -14.34 -12.54 13.57
C SER A 79 -13.17 -13.09 14.37
N LEU A 80 -11.97 -12.54 14.23
CA LEU A 80 -10.76 -13.06 14.87
C LEU A 80 -10.15 -12.03 15.82
N TRP A 81 -10.25 -12.26 17.13
CA TRP A 81 -9.65 -11.41 18.15
C TRP A 81 -8.25 -11.93 18.49
N GLN A 82 -7.24 -11.09 18.20
CA GLN A 82 -5.84 -11.34 18.56
C GLN A 82 -5.50 -10.83 19.97
N TYR A 83 -4.79 -11.67 20.71
CA TYR A 83 -4.08 -11.32 21.93
C TYR A 83 -2.57 -11.46 21.73
N ASP A 84 -1.83 -10.44 22.16
CA ASP A 84 -0.37 -10.42 22.12
C ASP A 84 0.16 -10.70 23.52
N THR A 85 1.05 -11.70 23.65
CA THR A 85 1.75 -11.92 24.93
C THR A 85 2.69 -10.77 25.22
N ASP A 86 3.22 -10.68 26.44
CA ASP A 86 4.21 -9.64 26.75
C ASP A 86 5.39 -9.69 25.78
N HIS A 87 5.53 -8.58 25.09
CA HIS A 87 6.50 -8.27 24.07
C HIS A 87 7.96 -8.24 24.56
N LEU A 88 8.17 -8.00 25.86
CA LEU A 88 9.47 -7.79 26.49
C LEU A 88 9.74 -8.81 27.61
N ALA A 89 9.02 -9.93 27.63
CA ALA A 89 9.19 -11.00 28.61
C ALA A 89 8.79 -12.37 28.03
N SER A 90 8.94 -13.41 28.84
CA SER A 90 8.36 -14.74 28.58
C SER A 90 7.24 -14.99 29.60
N ASN A 91 6.22 -15.74 29.19
CA ASN A 91 5.18 -16.24 30.10
C ASN A 91 5.73 -17.22 31.15
N GLU A 92 6.96 -17.70 31.02
CA GLU A 92 7.62 -18.53 32.05
C GLU A 92 8.25 -17.67 33.15
N VAL A 93 7.43 -17.30 34.14
CA VAL A 93 7.81 -16.39 35.24
C VAL A 93 8.88 -16.99 36.18
N SER A 94 8.90 -18.31 36.34
CA SER A 94 9.95 -19.05 37.06
C SER A 94 10.09 -20.46 36.45
N PRO A 95 11.17 -21.23 36.75
CA PRO A 95 11.40 -22.52 36.11
C PRO A 95 10.17 -23.46 36.19
N GLY A 96 9.52 -23.70 35.05
CA GLY A 96 8.36 -24.56 34.93
C GLY A 96 7.01 -23.94 35.36
N GLN A 97 7.00 -22.69 35.83
CA GLN A 97 5.78 -21.96 36.18
C GLN A 97 5.43 -20.96 35.08
N TRP A 98 4.21 -21.10 34.54
CA TRP A 98 3.74 -20.33 33.39
C TRP A 98 2.53 -19.48 33.77
N ASP A 99 2.52 -18.22 33.38
CA ASP A 99 1.38 -17.32 33.56
C ASP A 99 0.66 -17.10 32.22
N TRP A 100 -0.57 -17.60 32.15
CA TRP A 100 -1.46 -17.47 30.99
C TRP A 100 -2.71 -16.66 31.31
N THR A 101 -2.79 -16.02 32.49
CA THR A 101 -4.02 -15.42 33.02
C THR A 101 -4.67 -14.46 32.03
N ALA A 102 -3.91 -13.50 31.50
CA ALA A 102 -4.43 -12.52 30.55
C ALA A 102 -4.86 -13.14 29.21
N ALA A 103 -4.14 -14.16 28.72
CA ALA A 103 -4.52 -14.87 27.50
C ALA A 103 -5.82 -15.67 27.68
N GLU A 104 -5.98 -16.31 28.85
CA GLU A 104 -7.20 -17.04 29.25
C GLU A 104 -8.40 -16.10 29.36
N GLU A 105 -8.23 -14.94 29.98
CA GLU A 105 -9.29 -13.93 30.09
C GLU A 105 -9.78 -13.46 28.72
N VAL A 106 -8.86 -13.16 27.80
CA VAL A 106 -9.22 -12.76 26.43
C VAL A 106 -9.84 -13.92 25.66
N TYR A 107 -9.32 -15.15 25.79
CA TYR A 107 -9.94 -16.33 25.18
C TYR A 107 -11.40 -16.51 25.62
N GLU A 108 -11.65 -16.54 26.93
CA GLU A 108 -12.99 -16.76 27.48
C GLU A 108 -13.94 -15.61 27.09
N HIS A 109 -13.43 -14.37 27.04
CA HIS A 109 -14.23 -13.23 26.61
C HIS A 109 -14.51 -13.27 25.10
N ALA A 110 -13.52 -13.56 24.27
CA ALA A 110 -13.70 -13.74 22.83
C ALA A 110 -14.76 -14.81 22.53
N ARG A 111 -14.70 -15.97 23.21
CA ARG A 111 -15.68 -17.05 23.05
C ARG A 111 -17.08 -16.65 23.49
N ARG A 112 -17.22 -16.00 24.66
CA ARG A 112 -18.52 -15.49 25.15
C ARG A 112 -19.15 -14.50 24.15
N GLU A 113 -18.32 -13.70 23.49
CA GLU A 113 -18.76 -12.72 22.49
C GLU A 113 -18.85 -13.27 21.05
N GLY A 114 -18.59 -14.57 20.87
CA GLY A 114 -18.71 -15.25 19.57
C GLY A 114 -17.59 -14.95 18.58
N PHE A 115 -16.43 -14.50 19.06
CA PHE A 115 -15.22 -14.35 18.26
C PHE A 115 -14.34 -15.62 18.31
N LEU A 116 -13.56 -15.80 17.24
CA LEU A 116 -12.41 -16.68 17.20
C LEU A 116 -11.23 -16.05 17.93
N PHE A 117 -10.31 -16.87 18.42
CA PHE A 117 -9.16 -16.43 19.19
C PHE A 117 -7.84 -16.64 18.44
N ALA A 118 -7.06 -15.58 18.32
CA ALA A 118 -5.69 -15.62 17.82
C ALA A 118 -4.69 -15.30 18.94
N LEU A 119 -3.60 -16.06 18.99
CA LEU A 119 -2.50 -15.81 19.93
C LEU A 119 -1.26 -15.36 19.16
N PHE A 120 -0.63 -14.29 19.60
CA PHE A 120 0.65 -13.80 19.10
C PHE A 120 1.71 -13.90 20.22
N PRO A 121 2.41 -15.03 20.34
CA PRO A 121 3.36 -15.22 21.42
C PRO A 121 4.76 -14.69 21.08
N HIS A 122 5.45 -14.19 22.11
CA HIS A 122 6.75 -13.53 22.01
C HIS A 122 7.79 -14.21 22.91
N TYR A 123 8.95 -14.55 22.34
CA TYR A 123 9.95 -15.40 23.02
C TYR A 123 11.39 -14.89 22.94
N ALA A 124 11.59 -13.68 22.39
CA ALA A 124 12.91 -13.11 22.19
C ALA A 124 13.60 -12.77 23.53
N PHE A 125 12.85 -12.16 24.45
CA PHE A 125 13.34 -11.73 25.76
C PHE A 125 13.29 -12.88 26.77
N LEU A 126 14.42 -13.13 27.42
CA LEU A 126 14.59 -14.23 28.36
C LEU A 126 14.24 -13.79 29.78
N PRO A 127 13.60 -14.66 30.60
CA PRO A 127 13.39 -14.36 32.01
C PRO A 127 14.72 -14.40 32.77
N LYS A 128 14.84 -13.58 33.83
CA LYS A 128 16.09 -13.41 34.61
C LYS A 128 16.68 -14.74 35.09
N TRP A 129 15.83 -15.64 35.60
CA TRP A 129 16.27 -16.94 36.11
C TRP A 129 16.96 -17.79 35.03
N TYR A 130 16.53 -17.69 33.77
CA TYR A 130 17.13 -18.44 32.67
C TYR A 130 18.49 -17.84 32.32
N ILE A 131 18.59 -16.51 32.25
CA ILE A 131 19.85 -15.81 32.02
C ILE A 131 20.89 -16.18 33.09
N GLU A 132 20.51 -16.11 34.36
CA GLU A 132 21.41 -16.38 35.49
C GLU A 132 21.88 -17.85 35.55
N LYS A 133 20.95 -18.79 35.35
CA LYS A 133 21.23 -20.23 35.44
C LYS A 133 21.96 -20.75 34.21
N GLU A 134 21.44 -20.44 33.03
CA GLU A 134 21.87 -21.06 31.78
C GLU A 134 22.99 -20.25 31.11
N LYS A 135 23.09 -18.93 31.37
CA LYS A 135 24.09 -18.03 30.77
C LYS A 135 24.16 -18.14 29.23
N PRO A 136 23.03 -17.99 28.50
CA PRO A 136 23.00 -17.98 27.04
C PRO A 136 23.73 -16.77 26.46
N ALA A 137 24.20 -16.90 25.21
CA ALA A 137 24.61 -15.73 24.45
C ALA A 137 23.38 -14.84 24.21
N LEU A 138 23.50 -13.61 24.69
CA LEU A 138 22.49 -12.59 24.50
C LEU A 138 22.84 -11.71 23.31
N THR A 139 21.83 -11.04 22.79
CA THR A 139 21.96 -10.16 21.62
C THR A 139 22.81 -8.95 21.99
N ARG A 140 23.87 -8.72 21.22
CA ARG A 140 24.83 -7.64 21.46
C ARG A 140 24.98 -6.74 20.25
N CYS A 141 24.99 -5.44 20.47
CA CYS A 141 25.22 -4.42 19.45
C CYS A 141 26.71 -4.41 19.06
N VAL A 142 27.01 -4.36 17.76
CA VAL A 142 28.38 -4.27 17.23
C VAL A 142 28.97 -2.88 17.47
N GLU A 143 28.16 -1.83 17.33
CA GLU A 143 28.60 -0.44 17.36
C GLU A 143 29.05 0.01 18.76
N HIS A 144 28.35 -0.43 19.80
CA HIS A 144 28.58 0.01 21.19
C HIS A 144 29.07 -1.11 22.10
N ASN A 145 29.09 -2.36 21.60
CA ASN A 145 29.44 -3.54 22.39
C ASN A 145 28.53 -3.74 23.62
N GLU A 146 27.30 -3.25 23.56
CA GLU A 146 26.31 -3.36 24.65
C GLU A 146 25.31 -4.47 24.36
N GLU A 147 24.84 -5.12 25.43
CA GLU A 147 23.99 -6.30 25.39
C GLU A 147 22.59 -5.99 25.90
N ILE A 148 21.60 -6.71 25.35
CA ILE A 148 20.21 -6.68 25.81
C ILE A 148 19.73 -8.09 26.15
N PRO A 149 18.73 -8.24 27.04
CA PRO A 149 18.29 -9.56 27.54
C PRO A 149 17.47 -10.39 26.53
N ALA A 150 17.67 -10.16 25.23
CA ALA A 150 17.10 -10.97 24.16
C ALA A 150 18.09 -12.05 23.71
N ILE A 151 17.63 -13.27 23.46
CA ILE A 151 18.48 -14.38 23.01
C ILE A 151 19.11 -14.09 21.64
N SER A 152 20.40 -14.39 21.46
CA SER A 152 21.05 -14.27 20.15
C SER A 152 20.51 -15.32 19.18
N PRO A 153 20.17 -14.98 17.91
CA PRO A 153 19.78 -15.97 16.89
C PRO A 153 20.84 -17.05 16.62
N TRP A 154 22.10 -16.79 17.00
CA TRP A 154 23.23 -17.71 16.82
C TRP A 154 23.59 -18.50 18.08
N GLU A 155 22.87 -18.31 19.19
CA GLU A 155 23.04 -19.12 20.40
C GLU A 155 22.72 -20.60 20.12
N PRO A 156 23.60 -21.57 20.43
CA PRO A 156 23.32 -22.98 20.17
C PRO A 156 22.04 -23.52 20.82
N ARG A 157 21.65 -22.99 21.99
CA ARG A 157 20.42 -23.39 22.69
C ARG A 157 19.15 -22.71 22.17
N PHE A 158 19.29 -21.80 21.21
CA PHE A 158 18.21 -21.00 20.66
C PHE A 158 16.97 -21.84 20.27
N ALA A 159 17.15 -22.92 19.51
CA ALA A 159 16.04 -23.78 19.09
C ALA A 159 15.41 -24.55 20.27
N GLY A 160 16.21 -24.94 21.27
CA GLY A 160 15.72 -25.64 22.47
C GLY A 160 14.92 -24.71 23.38
N TRP A 161 15.33 -23.44 23.50
CA TRP A 161 14.54 -22.42 24.19
C TRP A 161 13.15 -22.27 23.55
N LEU A 162 13.09 -22.09 22.23
CA LEU A 162 11.80 -21.99 21.54
C LEU A 162 10.96 -23.26 21.66
N ASP A 163 11.55 -24.46 21.57
CA ASP A 163 10.80 -25.71 21.69
C ASP A 163 10.11 -25.80 23.05
N ARG A 164 10.79 -25.37 24.12
CA ARG A 164 10.21 -25.24 25.48
C ARG A 164 9.00 -24.30 25.49
N GLN A 165 9.12 -23.12 24.88
CA GLN A 165 8.04 -22.13 24.84
C GLN A 165 6.82 -22.64 24.04
N TRP A 166 7.05 -23.21 22.85
CA TRP A 166 5.99 -23.76 22.02
C TRP A 166 5.34 -25.00 22.65
N ALA A 167 6.10 -25.84 23.35
CA ALA A 167 5.55 -26.96 24.12
C ALA A 167 4.60 -26.49 25.22
N ALA A 168 4.92 -25.38 25.89
CA ALA A 168 4.06 -24.81 26.93
C ALA A 168 2.76 -24.23 26.34
N VAL A 169 2.84 -23.52 25.22
CA VAL A 169 1.64 -23.04 24.50
C VAL A 169 0.80 -24.23 24.02
N ALA A 170 1.42 -25.29 23.51
CA ALA A 170 0.71 -26.51 23.12
C ALA A 170 0.04 -27.21 24.30
N LYS A 171 0.68 -27.22 25.48
CA LYS A 171 0.10 -27.76 26.71
C LYS A 171 -1.12 -26.96 27.16
N GLN A 172 -1.09 -25.63 27.01
CA GLN A 172 -2.16 -24.74 27.46
C GLN A 172 -3.33 -24.63 26.47
N PHE A 173 -3.01 -24.41 25.20
CA PHE A 173 -3.98 -24.04 24.15
C PHE A 173 -4.07 -25.07 23.02
N GLY A 174 -3.23 -26.12 23.02
CA GLY A 174 -3.29 -27.20 22.02
C GLY A 174 -4.28 -28.31 22.38
N GLY A 175 -4.02 -29.53 21.90
CA GLY A 175 -4.85 -30.71 22.11
C GLY A 175 -5.73 -31.07 20.90
N ALA A 176 -6.61 -32.06 21.08
CA ALA A 176 -7.51 -32.53 20.02
C ALA A 176 -8.55 -31.47 19.60
N THR A 177 -8.91 -30.60 20.54
CA THR A 177 -9.72 -29.39 20.33
C THR A 177 -8.93 -28.18 20.78
N PRO A 178 -8.06 -27.62 19.90
CA PRO A 178 -7.24 -26.46 20.24
C PRO A 178 -8.09 -25.27 20.70
N ARG A 179 -7.65 -24.61 21.77
CA ARG A 179 -8.21 -23.35 22.27
C ARG A 179 -7.55 -22.13 21.60
N VAL A 180 -7.17 -22.29 20.33
CA VAL A 180 -6.59 -21.26 19.48
C VAL A 180 -6.96 -21.52 18.02
N ASP A 181 -7.53 -20.53 17.34
CA ASP A 181 -7.98 -20.64 15.95
C ASP A 181 -6.92 -20.15 14.95
N ALA A 182 -6.04 -19.23 15.39
CA ALA A 182 -4.92 -18.74 14.60
C ALA A 182 -3.71 -18.36 15.48
N LEU A 183 -2.52 -18.41 14.89
CA LEU A 183 -1.26 -18.04 15.52
C LEU A 183 -0.54 -17.00 14.66
N VAL A 184 -0.15 -15.89 15.26
CA VAL A 184 0.82 -14.96 14.67
C VAL A 184 2.17 -15.30 15.26
N LEU A 185 3.19 -15.47 14.42
CA LEU A 185 4.43 -16.13 14.81
C LEU A 185 5.49 -15.13 15.24
N GLY A 186 5.59 -14.85 16.54
CA GLY A 186 6.65 -13.99 17.09
C GLY A 186 8.03 -14.57 16.82
N VAL A 187 8.87 -13.78 16.16
CA VAL A 187 10.25 -14.15 15.84
C VAL A 187 11.18 -13.51 16.87
N HIS A 188 11.74 -12.32 16.63
CA HIS A 188 12.74 -11.73 17.54
C HIS A 188 12.57 -10.24 17.80
N GLY A 189 12.69 -9.42 16.74
CA GLY A 189 12.88 -7.97 16.82
C GLY A 189 11.72 -7.21 17.47
N ASP A 190 11.62 -5.92 17.17
CA ASP A 190 10.56 -5.10 17.75
C ASP A 190 9.17 -5.71 17.44
N TYR A 191 8.30 -5.79 18.44
CA TYR A 191 6.93 -6.37 18.32
C TYR A 191 6.86 -7.81 17.80
N GLY A 192 7.94 -8.58 17.90
CA GLY A 192 7.96 -9.96 17.40
C GLY A 192 8.01 -10.07 15.88
N GLU A 193 8.24 -8.96 15.17
CA GLU A 193 8.45 -8.93 13.73
C GLU A 193 9.65 -9.78 13.31
N ALA A 194 9.60 -10.30 12.07
CA ALA A 194 10.69 -11.09 11.49
C ALA A 194 11.92 -10.22 11.15
N GLY A 195 12.67 -9.81 12.18
CA GLY A 195 13.90 -9.03 12.08
C GLY A 195 14.60 -8.88 13.44
N LEU A 196 15.45 -7.87 13.53
CA LEU A 196 16.23 -7.48 14.71
C LEU A 196 15.83 -6.07 15.15
N PHE A 197 16.43 -5.56 16.22
CA PHE A 197 15.98 -4.32 16.84
C PHE A 197 16.32 -3.06 16.02
N SER A 198 15.33 -2.20 15.86
CA SER A 198 15.36 -0.97 15.09
C SER A 198 15.38 0.29 15.97
N GLY A 199 15.16 0.14 17.28
CA GLY A 199 14.90 1.25 18.20
C GLY A 199 13.43 1.63 18.33
N ALA A 200 12.51 0.94 17.61
CA ALA A 200 11.09 1.26 17.66
C ALA A 200 10.50 1.16 19.08
N ARG A 201 11.02 0.25 19.92
CA ARG A 201 10.61 0.05 21.32
C ARG A 201 10.92 1.19 22.28
N ILE A 202 11.62 2.23 21.84
CA ILE A 202 11.89 3.42 22.64
C ILE A 202 11.49 4.70 21.90
N ALA A 203 10.71 4.56 20.83
CA ALA A 203 10.30 5.67 19.97
C ALA A 203 9.23 6.53 20.64
N SER A 204 8.23 5.92 21.30
CA SER A 204 7.23 6.66 22.08
C SER A 204 7.68 6.84 23.53
N ARG A 205 7.10 7.85 24.20
CA ARG A 205 7.36 8.11 25.62
C ARG A 205 6.97 6.91 26.50
N GLU A 206 5.77 6.38 26.30
CA GLU A 206 5.25 5.24 27.08
C GLU A 206 6.11 4.00 26.91
N GLN A 207 6.54 3.73 25.67
CA GLN A 207 7.41 2.59 25.36
C GLN A 207 8.80 2.75 25.99
N ARG A 208 9.34 3.98 25.96
CA ARG A 208 10.61 4.30 26.64
C ARG A 208 10.51 4.13 28.15
N GLU A 209 9.43 4.62 28.77
CA GLU A 209 9.21 4.48 30.21
C GLU A 209 9.08 3.00 30.63
N ASP A 210 8.38 2.17 29.84
CA ASP A 210 8.31 0.71 30.07
C ASP A 210 9.68 0.04 29.90
N TRP A 211 10.42 0.38 28.84
CA TRP A 211 11.77 -0.11 28.60
C TRP A 211 12.72 0.22 29.75
N GLU A 212 12.75 1.50 30.17
CA GLU A 212 13.58 1.97 31.28
C GLU A 212 13.20 1.31 32.61
N ARG A 213 11.91 1.08 32.86
CA ARG A 213 11.45 0.36 34.05
C ARG A 213 11.96 -1.09 34.09
N ARG A 214 11.98 -1.78 32.94
CA ARG A 214 12.33 -3.21 32.87
C ARG A 214 13.84 -3.44 32.79
N PHE A 215 14.52 -2.61 32.02
CA PHE A 215 15.91 -2.84 31.60
C PHE A 215 16.84 -1.67 31.94
N GLY A 216 16.34 -0.61 32.60
CA GLY A 216 17.12 0.58 32.89
C GLY A 216 17.56 1.28 31.61
N LYS A 217 18.81 1.74 31.57
CA LYS A 217 19.38 2.42 30.38
C LYS A 217 19.87 1.42 29.32
N ALA A 218 19.28 0.22 29.25
CA ALA A 218 19.68 -0.78 28.29
C ALA A 218 19.54 -0.25 26.85
N HIS A 219 20.52 -0.63 26.04
CA HIS A 219 20.75 -0.14 24.69
C HIS A 219 19.66 -0.58 23.70
N ASN A 220 19.10 0.32 22.89
CA ASN A 220 18.25 -0.06 21.76
C ASN A 220 18.26 1.04 20.67
N HIS A 221 18.70 0.69 19.46
CA HIS A 221 18.72 1.57 18.30
C HIS A 221 18.83 0.73 17.02
N ARG A 222 18.70 1.39 15.88
CA ARG A 222 19.06 0.83 14.58
C ARG A 222 20.57 0.55 14.52
N GLY A 223 20.98 -0.71 14.46
CA GLY A 223 22.37 -1.14 14.40
C GLY A 223 22.51 -2.63 14.10
N PHE A 224 23.75 -3.14 14.04
CA PHE A 224 24.01 -4.56 13.85
C PHE A 224 24.02 -5.30 15.19
N TRP A 225 23.04 -6.16 15.38
CA TRP A 225 22.80 -6.93 16.60
C TRP A 225 23.44 -8.33 16.58
N CYS A 226 24.72 -8.40 16.20
CA CYS A 226 25.50 -9.65 16.08
C CYS A 226 26.91 -9.53 16.71
N GLY A 227 27.04 -8.73 17.76
CA GLY A 227 28.29 -8.45 18.44
C GLY A 227 28.79 -9.55 19.38
N ASP A 228 27.94 -10.54 19.69
CA ASP A 228 28.24 -11.63 20.62
C ASP A 228 29.22 -12.67 20.04
N GLU A 229 29.88 -13.43 20.91
CA GLU A 229 30.90 -14.41 20.51
C GLU A 229 30.35 -15.56 19.65
N GLN A 230 29.09 -15.97 19.87
CA GLN A 230 28.48 -17.04 19.07
C GLN A 230 28.19 -16.57 17.65
N ALA A 231 27.73 -15.33 17.49
CA ALA A 231 27.56 -14.68 16.21
C ALA A 231 28.89 -14.55 15.46
N ARG A 232 29.95 -14.05 16.11
CA ARG A 232 31.30 -13.92 15.51
C ARG A 232 31.85 -15.26 15.05
N ALA A 233 31.74 -16.29 15.90
CA ALA A 233 32.18 -17.63 15.57
C ALA A 233 31.34 -18.25 14.44
N SER A 234 30.03 -18.01 14.43
CA SER A 234 29.12 -18.44 13.36
C SER A 234 29.50 -17.83 12.01
N PHE A 235 29.76 -16.52 11.96
CA PHE A 235 30.20 -15.82 10.76
C PHE A 235 31.50 -16.39 10.22
N ARG A 236 32.54 -16.47 11.07
CA ARG A 236 33.84 -17.03 10.69
C ARG A 236 33.68 -18.43 10.07
N ARG A 237 32.99 -19.33 10.77
CA ARG A 237 32.73 -20.69 10.27
C ARG A 237 31.94 -20.69 8.96
N ALA A 238 30.94 -19.83 8.82
CA ALA A 238 30.13 -19.75 7.61
C ALA A 238 30.96 -19.29 6.40
N MET A 239 31.83 -18.29 6.58
CA MET A 239 32.65 -17.75 5.50
C MET A 239 33.78 -18.69 5.10
N LEU A 240 34.45 -19.33 6.07
CA LEU A 240 35.45 -20.36 5.78
C LEU A 240 34.83 -21.56 5.04
N ARG A 241 33.63 -22.00 5.43
CA ARG A 241 32.91 -23.03 4.65
C ARG A 241 32.53 -22.58 3.25
N LYS A 242 32.11 -21.32 3.08
CA LYS A 242 31.74 -20.77 1.77
C LYS A 242 32.91 -20.77 0.79
N TYR A 243 34.11 -20.40 1.27
CA TYR A 243 35.30 -20.27 0.44
C TYR A 243 36.23 -21.49 0.45
N GLY A 244 35.99 -22.45 1.34
CA GLY A 244 36.80 -23.66 1.52
C GLY A 244 37.98 -23.43 2.47
N ASP A 245 38.73 -22.35 2.29
CA ASP A 245 39.88 -21.99 3.14
C ASP A 245 40.11 -20.47 3.26
N LEU A 246 41.06 -20.08 4.11
CA LEU A 246 41.41 -18.69 4.39
C LEU A 246 42.03 -17.97 3.19
N ASN A 247 42.78 -18.67 2.33
CA ASN A 247 43.43 -18.06 1.16
C ASN A 247 42.40 -17.67 0.11
N ALA A 248 41.44 -18.55 -0.16
CA ALA A 248 40.33 -18.28 -1.06
C ALA A 248 39.44 -17.14 -0.54
N LEU A 249 39.18 -17.12 0.77
CA LEU A 249 38.44 -16.02 1.42
C LEU A 249 39.19 -14.69 1.29
N ASN A 250 40.49 -14.66 1.61
CA ASN A 250 41.32 -13.45 1.49
C ASN A 250 41.34 -12.95 0.04
N LYS A 251 41.47 -13.85 -0.94
CA LYS A 251 41.42 -13.50 -2.36
C LYS A 251 40.06 -12.90 -2.76
N ALA A 252 38.96 -13.50 -2.32
CA ALA A 252 37.61 -13.04 -2.67
C ALA A 252 37.27 -11.68 -2.02
N TRP A 253 37.78 -11.42 -0.82
CA TRP A 253 37.50 -10.19 -0.08
C TRP A 253 38.54 -9.09 -0.29
N GLY A 254 39.70 -9.41 -0.85
CA GLY A 254 40.84 -8.49 -0.91
C GLY A 254 41.49 -8.25 0.45
N THR A 255 41.39 -9.21 1.38
CA THR A 255 41.93 -9.13 2.74
C THR A 255 43.24 -9.90 2.90
N GLN A 256 43.89 -9.75 4.06
CA GLN A 256 45.18 -10.39 4.38
C GLN A 256 45.19 -10.96 5.80
N PHE A 257 44.12 -11.65 6.21
CA PHE A 257 44.08 -12.31 7.52
C PHE A 257 45.15 -13.40 7.59
N ALA A 258 45.97 -13.41 8.64
CA ALA A 258 47.06 -14.37 8.80
C ALA A 258 46.56 -15.73 9.31
N LYS A 259 45.44 -15.74 10.03
CA LYS A 259 44.80 -16.93 10.60
C LYS A 259 43.29 -16.77 10.69
N GLU A 260 42.58 -17.90 10.80
CA GLU A 260 41.11 -17.93 10.80
C GLU A 260 40.49 -17.08 11.92
N GLU A 261 41.13 -16.99 13.08
CA GLU A 261 40.64 -16.24 14.24
C GLU A 261 40.54 -14.73 13.97
N GLU A 262 41.33 -14.22 13.02
CA GLU A 262 41.35 -12.80 12.65
C GLU A 262 40.19 -12.39 11.74
N VAL A 263 39.47 -13.36 11.16
CA VAL A 263 38.29 -13.08 10.33
C VAL A 263 37.26 -12.31 11.15
N ARG A 264 36.92 -11.11 10.68
CA ARG A 264 36.02 -10.15 11.33
C ARG A 264 34.94 -9.65 10.36
N TYR A 265 33.96 -8.92 10.89
CA TYR A 265 33.00 -8.19 10.08
C TYR A 265 33.68 -7.02 9.33
N PRO A 266 33.19 -6.66 8.13
CA PRO A 266 33.51 -5.39 7.49
C PRO A 266 32.79 -4.25 8.23
N ARG A 267 33.40 -3.05 8.31
CA ARG A 267 32.75 -1.88 8.94
C ARG A 267 31.83 -1.14 7.98
N SER A 268 32.09 -1.25 6.68
CA SER A 268 31.29 -0.60 5.64
C SER A 268 31.50 -1.29 4.28
N PRO A 269 30.64 -1.01 3.28
CA PRO A 269 30.84 -1.45 1.90
C PRO A 269 32.18 -1.00 1.29
N ALA A 270 32.78 0.08 1.80
CA ALA A 270 34.03 0.64 1.30
C ALA A 270 35.27 -0.23 1.57
N GLU A 271 35.21 -1.15 2.54
CA GLU A 271 36.30 -2.12 2.78
C GLU A 271 36.35 -3.23 1.71
N GLY A 272 35.25 -3.47 1.00
CA GLY A 272 35.16 -4.48 -0.04
C GLY A 272 33.72 -4.91 -0.31
N ARG A 273 33.26 -4.81 -1.56
CA ARG A 273 31.87 -5.11 -1.95
C ARG A 273 31.48 -6.55 -1.61
N ARG A 274 32.29 -7.52 -2.01
CA ARG A 274 32.04 -8.95 -1.77
C ARG A 274 32.03 -9.29 -0.28
N TRP A 275 32.98 -8.73 0.49
CA TRP A 275 33.04 -8.90 1.95
C TRP A 275 31.80 -8.37 2.66
N TRP A 276 31.34 -7.16 2.29
CA TRP A 276 30.12 -6.57 2.82
C TRP A 276 28.85 -7.35 2.48
N LEU A 277 28.72 -7.77 1.22
CA LEU A 277 27.57 -8.57 0.78
C LEU A 277 27.51 -9.91 1.53
N ASP A 278 28.65 -10.56 1.73
CA ASP A 278 28.74 -11.79 2.50
C ASP A 278 28.30 -11.61 3.96
N PHE A 279 28.74 -10.52 4.59
CA PHE A 279 28.31 -10.16 5.94
C PHE A 279 26.81 -9.90 6.03
N THR A 280 26.27 -9.04 5.16
CA THR A 280 24.83 -8.71 5.18
C THR A 280 23.96 -9.91 4.85
N HIS A 281 24.34 -10.77 3.90
CA HIS A 281 23.64 -12.02 3.61
C HIS A 281 23.68 -12.97 4.80
N TRP A 282 24.83 -13.17 5.44
CA TRP A 282 24.93 -14.00 6.65
C TRP A 282 24.05 -13.46 7.78
N TYR A 283 24.07 -12.15 7.99
CA TYR A 283 23.29 -11.47 9.02
C TYR A 283 21.78 -11.65 8.80
N GLN A 284 21.28 -11.36 7.58
CA GLN A 284 19.87 -11.54 7.23
C GLN A 284 19.43 -13.03 7.26
N ASN A 285 20.35 -13.95 6.93
CA ASN A 285 20.09 -15.38 7.05
C ASN A 285 19.95 -15.84 8.52
N GLY A 286 20.51 -15.12 9.49
CA GLY A 286 20.28 -15.37 10.92
C GLY A 286 18.81 -15.20 11.30
N VAL A 287 18.18 -14.11 10.86
CA VAL A 287 16.73 -13.86 11.05
C VAL A 287 15.91 -14.90 10.30
N THR A 288 16.27 -15.20 9.05
CA THR A 288 15.57 -16.23 8.26
C THR A 288 15.65 -17.60 8.93
N TYR A 289 16.79 -17.95 9.53
CA TYR A 289 16.95 -19.17 10.31
C TYR A 289 16.04 -19.19 11.53
N PHE A 290 16.01 -18.12 12.33
CA PHE A 290 15.09 -18.02 13.46
C PHE A 290 13.64 -18.20 12.99
N ALA A 291 13.17 -17.41 12.02
CA ALA A 291 11.82 -17.52 11.48
C ALA A 291 11.50 -18.96 11.02
N SER A 292 12.48 -19.67 10.45
CA SER A 292 12.34 -21.09 10.08
C SER A 292 12.14 -22.02 11.28
N VAL A 293 12.81 -21.77 12.41
CA VAL A 293 12.63 -22.55 13.64
C VAL A 293 11.23 -22.32 14.21
N VAL A 294 10.76 -21.07 14.26
CA VAL A 294 9.40 -20.73 14.73
C VAL A 294 8.33 -21.36 13.83
N CYS A 295 8.47 -21.24 12.51
CA CYS A 295 7.53 -21.84 11.56
C CYS A 295 7.51 -23.38 11.66
N ARG A 296 8.67 -24.01 11.89
CA ARG A 296 8.77 -25.46 12.10
C ARG A 296 8.12 -25.90 13.40
N LEU A 297 8.41 -25.23 14.51
CA LEU A 297 7.87 -25.58 15.83
C LEU A 297 6.36 -25.33 15.91
N SER A 298 5.89 -24.18 15.43
CA SER A 298 4.45 -23.91 15.35
C SER A 298 3.74 -24.95 14.48
N ARG A 299 4.31 -25.39 13.36
CA ARG A 299 3.75 -26.50 12.55
C ARG A 299 3.70 -27.82 13.32
N ARG A 300 4.74 -28.13 14.09
CA ARG A 300 4.84 -29.37 14.88
C ARG A 300 3.74 -29.44 15.94
N TYR A 301 3.54 -28.35 16.67
CA TYR A 301 2.58 -28.30 17.77
C TYR A 301 1.15 -27.97 17.33
N PHE A 302 0.99 -27.20 16.25
CA PHE A 302 -0.29 -26.70 15.73
C PHE A 302 -0.41 -26.94 14.22
N PRO A 303 -0.45 -28.20 13.75
CA PRO A 303 -0.46 -28.52 12.33
C PRO A 303 -1.75 -28.08 11.61
N ASN A 304 -2.85 -27.99 12.35
CA ASN A 304 -4.20 -27.68 11.84
C ASN A 304 -4.68 -26.29 12.30
N THR A 305 -3.77 -25.36 12.52
CA THR A 305 -4.07 -23.98 12.93
C THR A 305 -3.51 -23.01 11.89
N LEU A 306 -4.23 -21.93 11.61
CA LEU A 306 -3.73 -20.87 10.74
C LEU A 306 -2.47 -20.26 11.38
N ARG A 307 -1.36 -20.21 10.65
CA ARG A 307 -0.07 -19.69 11.12
C ARG A 307 0.35 -18.53 10.22
N ILE A 308 0.65 -17.39 10.80
CA ILE A 308 0.89 -16.13 10.10
C ILE A 308 2.24 -15.56 10.55
N LEU A 309 3.19 -15.39 9.62
CA LEU A 309 4.47 -14.77 9.88
C LEU A 309 4.36 -13.24 9.73
N PRO A 310 4.60 -12.45 10.78
CA PRO A 310 4.63 -10.98 10.69
C PRO A 310 5.92 -10.51 10.00
N VAL A 311 5.76 -9.65 8.99
CA VAL A 311 6.84 -9.04 8.20
C VAL A 311 6.52 -7.55 8.00
N GLY A 312 7.06 -6.69 8.87
CA GLY A 312 6.53 -5.33 9.02
C GLY A 312 7.48 -4.22 9.49
N PHE A 313 8.73 -4.17 9.01
CA PHE A 313 9.62 -3.03 9.28
C PHE A 313 9.31 -1.82 8.41
N ALA A 314 9.65 -0.61 8.86
CA ALA A 314 9.38 0.62 8.12
C ALA A 314 10.20 0.78 6.82
N CYS A 315 11.30 0.04 6.63
CA CYS A 315 12.11 -0.04 5.41
C CYS A 315 12.94 -1.35 5.38
N GLU A 316 13.72 -1.62 4.33
CA GLU A 316 14.61 -2.78 4.20
C GLU A 316 16.07 -2.47 4.63
N ASP A 317 16.28 -1.62 5.65
CA ASP A 317 17.64 -1.34 6.16
C ASP A 317 18.29 -2.65 6.60
N VAL A 318 19.50 -2.94 6.11
CA VAL A 318 20.20 -4.20 6.36
C VAL A 318 20.40 -4.49 7.85
N ARG A 319 20.44 -3.44 8.69
CA ARG A 319 20.56 -3.52 10.15
C ARG A 319 19.33 -4.12 10.82
N TYR A 320 18.16 -4.09 10.18
CA TYR A 320 16.97 -4.78 10.68
C TYR A 320 17.04 -6.29 10.46
N GLY A 321 18.00 -6.78 9.65
CA GLY A 321 18.20 -8.21 9.40
C GLY A 321 17.08 -8.88 8.59
N ALA A 322 16.02 -8.16 8.22
CA ALA A 322 14.95 -8.69 7.38
C ALA A 322 15.41 -8.75 5.91
N ASP A 323 15.22 -9.90 5.26
CA ASP A 323 15.25 -10.05 3.80
C ASP A 323 13.85 -10.52 3.37
N ILE A 324 13.08 -9.63 2.75
CA ILE A 324 11.64 -9.79 2.54
C ILE A 324 11.33 -11.04 1.71
N SER A 325 11.95 -11.18 0.53
CA SER A 325 11.67 -12.33 -0.33
C SER A 325 12.23 -13.63 0.24
N ALA A 326 13.29 -13.57 1.06
CA ALA A 326 13.77 -14.73 1.82
C ALA A 326 12.75 -15.22 2.84
N LEU A 327 12.18 -14.30 3.62
CA LEU A 327 11.19 -14.60 4.66
C LEU A 327 9.91 -15.17 4.04
N VAL A 328 9.43 -14.61 2.95
CA VAL A 328 8.25 -15.13 2.23
C VAL A 328 8.54 -16.52 1.64
N LYS A 329 9.69 -16.71 0.98
CA LYS A 329 10.10 -18.04 0.47
C LYS A 329 10.21 -19.06 1.60
N MET A 330 10.68 -18.66 2.77
CA MET A 330 10.75 -19.51 3.96
C MET A 330 9.34 -19.86 4.47
N ALA A 331 8.44 -18.89 4.58
CA ALA A 331 7.05 -19.11 5.01
C ALA A 331 6.33 -20.14 4.11
N ALA A 332 6.56 -20.06 2.79
CA ALA A 332 6.04 -21.01 1.82
C ALA A 332 6.43 -22.47 2.14
N ARG A 333 7.69 -22.72 2.55
CA ARG A 333 8.17 -24.08 2.91
C ARG A 333 7.40 -24.71 4.07
N TYR A 334 6.84 -23.89 4.95
CA TYR A 334 6.11 -24.35 6.13
C TYR A 334 4.59 -24.17 6.03
N GLY A 335 4.08 -23.69 4.89
CA GLY A 335 2.67 -23.42 4.68
C GLY A 335 2.12 -22.37 5.66
N ALA A 336 2.92 -21.37 6.00
CA ALA A 336 2.50 -20.22 6.79
C ALA A 336 2.07 -19.07 5.86
N ALA A 337 1.06 -18.30 6.28
CA ALA A 337 0.72 -17.03 5.68
C ALA A 337 1.74 -15.95 6.08
N VAL A 338 1.72 -14.79 5.41
CA VAL A 338 2.56 -13.64 5.74
C VAL A 338 1.69 -12.41 5.99
N ARG A 339 1.97 -11.65 7.05
CA ARG A 339 1.28 -10.40 7.39
C ARG A 339 2.19 -9.19 7.19
N SER A 340 1.74 -8.22 6.42
CA SER A 340 2.41 -6.94 6.19
C SER A 340 1.75 -5.83 7.01
N THR A 341 2.51 -5.03 7.76
CA THR A 341 2.02 -3.92 8.61
C THR A 341 1.79 -2.59 7.87
N HIS A 342 1.72 -2.64 6.54
CA HIS A 342 1.82 -1.46 5.70
C HIS A 342 0.50 -0.95 5.13
N ALA A 343 -0.66 -1.57 5.42
CA ALA A 343 -1.92 -1.10 4.83
C ALA A 343 -2.27 0.32 5.29
N GLY A 344 -2.42 1.24 4.34
CA GLY A 344 -2.63 2.66 4.60
C GLY A 344 -1.44 3.39 5.26
N TYR A 345 -0.24 2.79 5.28
CA TYR A 345 0.95 3.42 5.89
C TYR A 345 1.40 4.68 5.15
N LEU A 346 1.42 4.65 3.82
CA LEU A 346 1.71 5.77 2.92
C LEU A 346 0.56 5.97 1.93
N PRO A 347 0.38 7.15 1.30
CA PRO A 347 -0.66 7.35 0.28
C PRO A 347 -0.56 6.24 -0.77
N LEU A 348 -1.72 5.75 -1.23
CA LEU A 348 -1.83 4.50 -2.02
C LEU A 348 -0.74 4.31 -3.08
N ALA A 349 -0.51 5.32 -3.94
CA ALA A 349 0.50 5.22 -5.00
C ALA A 349 1.93 5.02 -4.48
N GLU A 350 2.29 5.72 -3.40
CA GLU A 350 3.59 5.56 -2.75
C GLU A 350 3.70 4.22 -2.04
N ASN A 351 2.61 3.77 -1.40
CA ASN A 351 2.60 2.55 -0.62
C ASN A 351 2.72 1.30 -1.50
N GLU A 352 1.98 1.27 -2.62
CA GLU A 352 2.10 0.25 -3.67
C GLU A 352 3.38 0.38 -4.50
N SER A 353 4.24 1.35 -4.18
CA SER A 353 5.60 1.49 -4.72
C SER A 353 6.69 1.18 -3.68
N PHE A 354 6.28 0.73 -2.49
CA PHE A 354 7.12 0.52 -1.32
C PHE A 354 7.02 -0.94 -0.81
N LEU A 355 7.17 -1.14 0.50
CA LEU A 355 7.20 -2.44 1.15
C LEU A 355 5.93 -3.27 0.96
N LEU A 356 4.75 -2.63 0.86
CA LEU A 356 3.51 -3.35 0.60
C LEU A 356 3.61 -4.15 -0.69
N ALA A 357 4.00 -3.51 -1.80
CA ALA A 357 4.16 -4.18 -3.08
C ALA A 357 5.33 -5.17 -3.09
N ARG A 358 6.44 -4.87 -2.39
CA ARG A 358 7.56 -5.82 -2.20
C ARG A 358 7.08 -7.14 -1.59
N ILE A 359 6.35 -7.08 -0.48
CA ILE A 359 5.84 -8.24 0.24
C ILE A 359 4.75 -8.95 -0.59
N ALA A 360 3.80 -8.21 -1.15
CA ALA A 360 2.71 -8.77 -1.93
C ALA A 360 3.19 -9.50 -3.20
N SER A 361 4.18 -8.94 -3.90
CA SER A 361 4.79 -9.54 -5.09
C SER A 361 5.48 -10.87 -4.75
N ALA A 362 6.26 -10.90 -3.66
CA ALA A 362 6.89 -12.11 -3.17
C ALA A 362 5.83 -13.17 -2.78
N CYS A 363 4.76 -12.76 -2.08
CA CYS A 363 3.68 -13.67 -1.69
C CYS A 363 2.98 -14.29 -2.91
N ARG A 364 2.68 -13.47 -3.92
CA ARG A 364 2.09 -13.90 -5.19
C ARG A 364 2.98 -14.89 -5.94
N PHE A 365 4.29 -14.64 -5.96
CA PHE A 365 5.26 -15.49 -6.65
C PHE A 365 5.43 -16.85 -5.96
N TYR A 366 5.66 -16.86 -4.64
CA TYR A 366 5.88 -18.09 -3.87
C TYR A 366 4.58 -18.82 -3.45
N GLY A 367 3.40 -18.29 -3.78
CA GLY A 367 2.11 -18.90 -3.45
C GLY A 367 1.75 -18.83 -1.97
N VAL A 368 2.17 -17.77 -1.28
CA VAL A 368 1.93 -17.55 0.15
C VAL A 368 0.67 -16.69 0.34
N PRO A 369 -0.29 -17.10 1.19
CA PRO A 369 -1.43 -16.25 1.53
C PRO A 369 -0.98 -14.95 2.19
N LEU A 370 -1.41 -13.82 1.63
CA LEU A 370 -1.09 -12.48 2.14
C LEU A 370 -2.16 -12.02 3.13
N TRP A 371 -1.70 -11.46 4.25
CA TRP A 371 -2.49 -10.68 5.20
C TRP A 371 -1.95 -9.26 5.24
N LEU A 372 -2.85 -8.29 5.41
CA LEU A 372 -2.44 -6.91 5.64
C LEU A 372 -2.85 -6.46 7.04
N GLU A 373 -2.07 -5.55 7.62
CA GLU A 373 -2.25 -4.92 8.91
C GLU A 373 -2.05 -3.41 8.75
N THR A 374 -2.86 -2.62 9.46
CA THR A 374 -2.64 -1.18 9.58
C THR A 374 -1.55 -0.86 10.60
N PRO A 375 -0.70 0.15 10.36
CA PRO A 375 0.42 0.52 11.26
C PRO A 375 -0.03 1.20 12.57
N GLY A 376 -1.32 1.51 12.70
CA GLY A 376 -1.88 2.27 13.81
C GLY A 376 -3.18 2.97 13.40
N LYS A 377 -3.46 4.12 14.01
CA LYS A 377 -4.72 4.86 13.77
C LYS A 377 -4.75 5.51 12.38
N LEU A 378 -5.87 5.35 11.66
CA LEU A 378 -6.11 5.92 10.33
C LEU A 378 -7.33 6.85 10.32
N ASP A 379 -7.30 7.86 9.45
CA ASP A 379 -8.49 8.63 9.07
C ASP A 379 -9.33 7.89 8.02
N ALA A 380 -10.51 8.42 7.69
CA ALA A 380 -11.44 7.78 6.77
C ALA A 380 -10.90 7.59 5.33
N ARG A 381 -10.07 8.53 4.85
CA ARG A 381 -9.47 8.45 3.52
C ARG A 381 -8.43 7.33 3.48
N ARG A 382 -7.50 7.34 4.44
CA ARG A 382 -6.44 6.32 4.56
C ARG A 382 -7.02 4.95 4.87
N GLN A 383 -8.13 4.88 5.61
CA GLN A 383 -8.88 3.64 5.80
C GLN A 383 -9.43 3.10 4.47
N THR A 384 -9.99 3.97 3.62
CA THR A 384 -10.50 3.54 2.30
C THR A 384 -9.37 3.04 1.41
N GLU A 385 -8.21 3.71 1.43
CA GLU A 385 -6.99 3.26 0.74
C GLU A 385 -6.55 1.88 1.24
N ALA A 386 -6.50 1.66 2.56
CA ALA A 386 -6.13 0.37 3.16
C ALA A 386 -7.10 -0.77 2.75
N LEU A 387 -8.41 -0.49 2.68
CA LEU A 387 -9.39 -1.47 2.19
C LEU A 387 -9.23 -1.76 0.71
N PHE A 388 -8.94 -0.74 -0.12
CA PHE A 388 -8.64 -0.94 -1.54
C PHE A 388 -7.38 -1.79 -1.72
N GLU A 389 -6.28 -1.44 -1.06
CA GLU A 389 -5.01 -2.19 -1.09
C GLU A 389 -5.23 -3.66 -0.71
N THR A 390 -6.01 -3.91 0.34
CA THR A 390 -6.36 -5.26 0.78
C THR A 390 -7.02 -6.09 -0.32
N ILE A 391 -7.99 -5.51 -1.03
CA ILE A 391 -8.69 -6.21 -2.12
C ILE A 391 -7.81 -6.32 -3.37
N ALA A 392 -7.15 -5.21 -3.74
CA ALA A 392 -6.31 -5.09 -4.93
C ALA A 392 -5.10 -6.05 -4.90
N GLN A 393 -4.54 -6.32 -3.72
CA GLN A 393 -3.45 -7.27 -3.56
C GLN A 393 -3.92 -8.73 -3.45
N GLY A 394 -5.23 -8.98 -3.37
CA GLY A 394 -5.79 -10.32 -3.21
C GLY A 394 -5.54 -10.91 -1.82
N ALA A 395 -5.60 -10.07 -0.78
CA ALA A 395 -5.34 -10.51 0.59
C ALA A 395 -6.38 -11.56 1.04
N SER A 396 -5.91 -12.49 1.87
CA SER A 396 -6.70 -13.54 2.53
C SER A 396 -7.28 -13.06 3.86
N GLY A 397 -6.61 -12.10 4.51
CA GLY A 397 -7.08 -11.48 5.73
C GLY A 397 -6.57 -10.06 5.93
N PHE A 398 -7.23 -9.35 6.83
CA PHE A 398 -6.97 -7.96 7.17
C PHE A 398 -7.08 -7.80 8.69
N PHE A 399 -5.99 -7.37 9.31
CA PHE A 399 -5.94 -7.01 10.72
C PHE A 399 -6.05 -5.49 10.85
N ASP A 400 -6.92 -5.04 11.75
CA ASP A 400 -7.05 -3.62 12.07
C ASP A 400 -7.12 -3.41 13.58
N TRP A 401 -6.53 -2.32 14.07
CA TRP A 401 -6.67 -1.94 15.47
C TRP A 401 -8.11 -1.52 15.74
N ALA A 402 -8.76 -2.04 16.78
CA ALA A 402 -10.20 -1.87 17.00
C ALA A 402 -10.70 -0.39 16.99
N VAL A 403 -9.81 0.56 17.28
CA VAL A 403 -10.06 2.00 17.16
C VAL A 403 -10.42 2.46 15.73
N ASN A 404 -9.88 1.82 14.70
CA ASN A 404 -10.07 2.20 13.30
C ASN A 404 -11.45 1.81 12.74
N PRO A 405 -11.90 0.54 12.80
CA PRO A 405 -13.24 0.19 12.32
C PRO A 405 -14.34 0.85 13.13
N THR A 406 -14.09 1.21 14.39
CA THR A 406 -15.06 1.95 15.22
C THR A 406 -15.08 3.44 14.91
N ALA A 407 -13.93 4.08 14.67
CA ALA A 407 -13.87 5.49 14.26
C ALA A 407 -14.28 5.70 12.80
N ASN A 408 -14.07 4.71 11.94
CA ASN A 408 -14.32 4.76 10.49
C ASN A 408 -15.42 3.78 10.06
N GLU A 409 -16.39 3.48 10.93
CA GLU A 409 -17.50 2.55 10.66
C GLU A 409 -18.20 2.83 9.30
N PRO A 410 -18.52 4.08 8.91
CA PRO A 410 -19.15 4.34 7.62
C PRO A 410 -18.30 3.92 6.40
N VAL A 411 -16.97 3.98 6.51
CA VAL A 411 -16.06 3.52 5.45
C VAL A 411 -16.19 2.02 5.27
N TYR A 412 -16.22 1.27 6.37
CA TYR A 412 -16.45 -0.16 6.33
C TYR A 412 -17.83 -0.47 5.74
N GLU A 413 -18.90 0.10 6.28
CA GLU A 413 -20.28 -0.16 5.82
C GLU A 413 -20.45 -0.01 4.29
N GLN A 414 -19.82 1.01 3.71
CA GLN A 414 -19.87 1.27 2.27
C GLN A 414 -19.11 0.22 1.45
N ASN A 415 -18.07 -0.39 2.03
CA ASN A 415 -17.11 -1.24 1.33
C ASN A 415 -17.18 -2.73 1.70
N LEU A 416 -17.95 -3.13 2.72
CA LEU A 416 -18.05 -4.52 3.19
C LEU A 416 -18.35 -5.50 2.04
N ARG A 417 -19.22 -5.12 1.10
CA ARG A 417 -19.56 -5.96 -0.08
C ARG A 417 -18.37 -6.29 -0.97
N HIS A 418 -17.34 -5.45 -0.96
CA HIS A 418 -16.15 -5.60 -1.80
C HIS A 418 -15.03 -6.42 -1.14
N LEU A 419 -15.10 -6.67 0.17
CA LEU A 419 -14.08 -7.40 0.94
C LEU A 419 -14.11 -8.92 0.70
N THR A 420 -13.78 -9.29 -0.54
CA THR A 420 -13.59 -10.68 -0.98
C THR A 420 -12.21 -10.83 -1.60
N THR A 421 -11.53 -11.94 -1.32
CA THR A 421 -10.26 -12.31 -1.94
C THR A 421 -10.45 -12.51 -3.44
N GLY A 422 -9.52 -12.00 -4.25
CA GLY A 422 -9.44 -12.30 -5.68
C GLY A 422 -8.00 -12.57 -6.09
N GLN A 423 -7.77 -12.80 -7.39
CA GLN A 423 -6.44 -13.05 -7.92
C GLN A 423 -6.01 -11.89 -8.83
N PRO A 424 -5.03 -11.07 -8.40
CA PRO A 424 -4.54 -9.97 -9.22
C PRO A 424 -3.86 -10.45 -10.50
N VAL A 425 -4.12 -9.72 -11.58
CA VAL A 425 -3.54 -9.96 -12.91
C VAL A 425 -2.53 -8.86 -13.18
N VAL A 426 -1.26 -9.20 -13.01
CA VAL A 426 -0.12 -8.30 -13.15
C VAL A 426 0.94 -8.99 -14.01
N ASP A 427 1.42 -8.30 -15.04
CA ASP A 427 2.43 -8.85 -15.97
C ASP A 427 3.57 -7.87 -16.31
N VAL A 428 3.70 -6.82 -15.50
CA VAL A 428 4.82 -5.88 -15.50
C VAL A 428 5.59 -6.04 -14.19
N ALA A 429 6.90 -6.20 -14.29
CA ALA A 429 7.80 -6.27 -13.14
C ALA A 429 8.70 -5.03 -13.06
N MET A 430 8.82 -4.46 -11.86
CA MET A 430 9.82 -3.46 -11.51
C MET A 430 11.00 -4.18 -10.83
N PHE A 431 12.21 -3.98 -11.35
CA PHE A 431 13.41 -4.58 -10.77
C PHE A 431 13.80 -3.87 -9.46
N PHE A 432 13.81 -4.61 -8.34
CA PHE A 432 14.36 -4.13 -7.08
C PHE A 432 15.85 -4.51 -6.97
N PRO A 433 16.77 -3.53 -6.94
CA PRO A 433 18.20 -3.77 -7.02
C PRO A 433 18.81 -4.09 -5.65
N SER A 434 18.45 -5.25 -5.08
CA SER A 434 18.80 -5.63 -3.70
C SER A 434 20.30 -5.55 -3.38
N THR A 435 21.17 -5.90 -4.33
CA THR A 435 22.63 -5.85 -4.21
C THR A 435 23.12 -4.41 -4.15
N ALA A 436 22.62 -3.54 -5.03
CA ALA A 436 22.96 -2.12 -5.00
C ALA A 436 22.50 -1.44 -3.70
N MET A 437 21.30 -1.77 -3.20
CA MET A 437 20.78 -1.20 -1.96
C MET A 437 21.61 -1.60 -0.75
N ARG A 438 22.00 -2.89 -0.66
CA ARG A 438 22.91 -3.37 0.38
C ARG A 438 24.26 -2.66 0.32
N LEU A 439 24.82 -2.45 -0.87
CA LEU A 439 26.11 -1.77 -1.06
C LEU A 439 26.05 -0.26 -0.84
N ALA A 440 24.90 0.37 -1.09
CA ALA A 440 24.66 1.76 -0.75
C ALA A 440 24.40 1.94 0.76
N ASP A 441 24.17 0.84 1.48
CA ASP A 441 23.88 0.84 2.92
C ASP A 441 22.65 1.70 3.25
N VAL A 442 21.60 1.55 2.42
CA VAL A 442 20.30 2.23 2.55
C VAL A 442 19.18 1.20 2.59
N GLY A 443 18.06 1.55 3.24
CA GLY A 443 16.89 0.68 3.38
C GLY A 443 15.84 0.81 2.29
N GLU A 444 16.04 1.69 1.30
CA GLU A 444 15.04 2.01 0.28
C GLU A 444 15.68 2.30 -1.07
N ALA A 445 14.91 2.08 -2.15
CA ALA A 445 15.24 2.46 -3.53
C ALA A 445 14.44 3.71 -3.91
N PRO A 446 14.95 4.93 -3.66
CA PRO A 446 14.16 6.16 -3.71
C PRO A 446 13.73 6.56 -5.14
N ILE A 447 14.56 6.27 -6.15
CA ILE A 447 14.22 6.60 -7.55
C ILE A 447 13.14 5.65 -8.03
N MET A 448 13.32 4.35 -7.76
CA MET A 448 12.33 3.34 -8.07
C MET A 448 11.00 3.69 -7.41
N ARG A 449 11.00 4.00 -6.11
CA ARG A 449 9.79 4.39 -5.38
C ARG A 449 9.09 5.58 -6.03
N ALA A 450 9.82 6.65 -6.35
CA ALA A 450 9.25 7.84 -6.98
C ALA A 450 8.69 7.58 -8.38
N GLY A 451 9.40 6.80 -9.21
CA GLY A 451 8.98 6.43 -10.55
C GLY A 451 7.77 5.51 -10.56
N CYS A 452 7.78 4.48 -9.71
CA CYS A 452 6.67 3.56 -9.51
C CYS A 452 5.41 4.29 -9.02
N ALA A 453 5.54 5.25 -8.09
CA ALA A 453 4.40 5.99 -7.56
C ALA A 453 3.70 6.81 -8.66
N GLN A 454 4.47 7.42 -9.56
CA GLN A 454 3.92 8.13 -10.72
C GLN A 454 3.35 7.18 -11.77
N ALA A 455 3.94 6.00 -11.96
CA ALA A 455 3.45 5.00 -12.90
C ALA A 455 2.18 4.29 -12.42
N ARG A 456 1.93 4.24 -11.10
CA ARG A 456 0.87 3.42 -10.52
C ARG A 456 -0.54 3.81 -10.96
N ASP A 457 -0.78 5.07 -11.27
CA ASP A 457 -2.07 5.55 -11.79
C ASP A 457 -2.32 5.03 -13.23
N LEU A 458 -1.26 4.69 -13.97
CA LEU A 458 -1.34 4.26 -15.37
C LEU A 458 -1.44 2.74 -15.55
N PHE A 459 -0.84 1.96 -14.64
CA PHE A 459 -0.87 0.50 -14.69
C PHE A 459 -0.40 -0.11 -13.37
N ALA A 460 -0.83 -1.36 -13.12
CA ALA A 460 -0.35 -2.15 -12.00
C ALA A 460 0.97 -2.87 -12.32
N PHE A 461 1.79 -3.11 -11.30
CA PHE A 461 3.08 -3.79 -11.41
C PHE A 461 3.38 -4.58 -10.13
N ASP A 462 4.24 -5.59 -10.26
CA ASP A 462 4.86 -6.28 -9.12
C ASP A 462 6.32 -5.79 -9.01
N ILE A 463 6.90 -5.86 -7.81
CA ILE A 463 8.30 -5.54 -7.55
C ILE A 463 9.08 -6.84 -7.32
N VAL A 464 10.05 -7.10 -8.20
CA VAL A 464 10.81 -8.37 -8.24
C VAL A 464 12.28 -8.10 -7.93
N ASP A 465 12.82 -8.80 -6.93
CA ASP A 465 14.25 -8.70 -6.60
C ASP A 465 15.09 -9.83 -7.23
N GLU A 466 16.40 -9.71 -7.03
CA GLU A 466 17.39 -10.66 -7.53
C GLU A 466 17.19 -12.10 -7.05
N ARG A 467 16.61 -12.34 -5.86
CA ARG A 467 16.31 -13.70 -5.38
C ARG A 467 15.14 -14.29 -6.15
N MET A 468 14.07 -13.51 -6.32
CA MET A 468 12.91 -13.92 -7.11
C MET A 468 13.29 -14.20 -8.57
N ILE A 469 14.17 -13.39 -9.17
CA ILE A 469 14.68 -13.64 -10.54
C ILE A 469 15.45 -14.96 -10.60
N ARG A 470 16.33 -15.23 -9.63
CA ARG A 470 17.05 -16.51 -9.55
C ARG A 470 16.11 -17.71 -9.56
N ASP A 471 15.01 -17.57 -8.84
CA ASP A 471 13.96 -18.58 -8.68
C ASP A 471 12.97 -18.66 -9.86
N GLY A 472 13.12 -17.82 -10.89
CA GLY A 472 12.32 -17.89 -12.12
C GLY A 472 11.08 -16.96 -12.16
N ALA A 473 11.03 -15.92 -11.32
CA ALA A 473 9.87 -15.03 -11.28
C ALA A 473 9.54 -14.34 -12.63
N LEU A 474 10.54 -14.12 -13.48
CA LEU A 474 10.39 -13.41 -14.76
C LEU A 474 9.43 -14.11 -15.74
N ASP A 475 9.20 -15.42 -15.61
CA ASP A 475 8.28 -16.18 -16.47
C ASP A 475 6.83 -15.69 -16.39
N ARG A 476 6.49 -14.96 -15.32
CA ARG A 476 5.15 -14.39 -15.10
C ARG A 476 4.95 -13.05 -15.80
N TYR A 477 6.02 -12.40 -16.24
CA TYR A 477 5.99 -11.02 -16.69
C TYR A 477 6.36 -10.91 -18.16
N ARG A 478 5.83 -9.88 -18.82
CA ARG A 478 6.24 -9.49 -20.18
C ARG A 478 7.37 -8.47 -20.16
N LEU A 479 7.34 -7.57 -19.18
CA LEU A 479 8.24 -6.44 -19.05
C LEU A 479 9.00 -6.52 -17.72
N LEU A 480 10.30 -6.23 -17.77
CA LEU A 480 11.15 -5.95 -16.62
C LEU A 480 11.71 -4.53 -16.74
N VAL A 481 11.39 -3.68 -15.77
CA VAL A 481 11.71 -2.24 -15.79
C VAL A 481 12.80 -1.92 -14.77
N PHE A 482 13.87 -1.28 -15.22
CA PHE A 482 14.94 -0.75 -14.38
C PHE A 482 14.71 0.73 -14.09
N TRP A 483 14.80 1.09 -12.81
CA TRP A 483 14.78 2.48 -12.35
C TRP A 483 16.13 2.93 -11.79
N GLU A 484 16.80 2.03 -11.08
CA GLU A 484 18.10 2.25 -10.48
C GLU A 484 18.81 0.91 -10.22
N GLY A 485 20.01 0.97 -9.63
CA GLY A 485 20.80 -0.22 -9.31
C GLY A 485 22.01 -0.42 -10.23
N MET A 486 23.09 0.31 -9.97
CA MET A 486 24.33 0.23 -10.75
C MET A 486 25.17 -1.04 -10.49
N VAL A 487 24.79 -1.85 -9.49
CA VAL A 487 25.47 -3.10 -9.16
C VAL A 487 24.44 -4.21 -9.00
N VAL A 488 24.59 -5.28 -9.79
CA VAL A 488 23.71 -6.46 -9.80
C VAL A 488 24.59 -7.71 -9.77
N GLU A 489 24.16 -8.81 -9.17
CA GLU A 489 24.94 -10.05 -9.24
C GLU A 489 24.97 -10.62 -10.67
N GLN A 490 26.11 -11.24 -11.03
CA GLN A 490 26.36 -11.72 -12.39
C GLN A 490 25.30 -12.74 -12.84
N ASP A 491 24.98 -13.69 -11.97
CA ASP A 491 24.01 -14.75 -12.27
C ASP A 491 22.60 -14.23 -12.52
N VAL A 492 22.25 -13.08 -11.91
CA VAL A 492 20.97 -12.42 -12.15
C VAL A 492 20.96 -11.73 -13.51
N LEU A 493 22.06 -11.03 -13.86
CA LEU A 493 22.20 -10.42 -15.18
C LEU A 493 22.08 -11.48 -16.28
N ASP A 494 22.73 -12.62 -16.10
CA ASP A 494 22.68 -13.74 -17.07
C ASP A 494 21.25 -14.28 -17.22
N LYS A 495 20.52 -14.48 -16.10
CA LYS A 495 19.09 -14.87 -16.14
C LYS A 495 18.19 -13.85 -16.84
N ILE A 496 18.48 -12.55 -16.69
CA ILE A 496 17.75 -11.51 -17.43
C ILE A 496 18.04 -11.62 -18.93
N VAL A 497 19.30 -11.83 -19.33
CA VAL A 497 19.67 -12.05 -20.73
C VAL A 497 18.94 -13.27 -21.30
N GLU A 498 18.97 -14.39 -20.59
CA GLU A 498 18.26 -15.63 -20.98
C GLU A 498 16.76 -15.40 -21.16
N TRP A 499 16.12 -14.71 -20.21
CA TRP A 499 14.70 -14.40 -20.27
C TRP A 499 14.34 -13.47 -21.45
N VAL A 500 15.17 -12.45 -21.72
CA VAL A 500 14.98 -11.59 -22.90
C VAL A 500 15.15 -12.42 -24.18
N GLN A 501 16.18 -13.26 -24.28
CA GLN A 501 16.37 -14.14 -25.43
C GLN A 501 15.16 -15.06 -25.67
N ALA A 502 14.47 -15.48 -24.60
CA ALA A 502 13.27 -16.29 -24.66
C ALA A 502 11.99 -15.53 -25.06
N GLY A 503 11.99 -14.19 -25.04
CA GLY A 503 10.84 -13.36 -25.44
C GLY A 503 10.50 -12.22 -24.50
N GLY A 504 11.20 -12.10 -23.37
CA GLY A 504 11.01 -11.01 -22.41
C GLY A 504 11.41 -9.64 -22.95
N VAL A 505 10.86 -8.59 -22.36
CA VAL A 505 11.19 -7.19 -22.69
C VAL A 505 11.83 -6.51 -21.50
N VAL A 506 13.10 -6.12 -21.64
CA VAL A 506 13.80 -5.35 -20.60
C VAL A 506 13.86 -3.87 -21.00
N VAL A 507 13.58 -3.00 -20.03
CA VAL A 507 13.50 -1.55 -20.26
C VAL A 507 14.38 -0.82 -19.24
N ALA A 508 15.16 0.14 -19.72
CA ALA A 508 16.02 1.00 -18.92
C ALA A 508 16.10 2.42 -19.48
N TYR A 509 16.67 3.33 -18.69
CA TYR A 509 17.09 4.67 -19.12
C TYR A 509 18.51 4.95 -18.59
N ASP A 510 19.04 6.14 -18.84
CA ASP A 510 20.37 6.52 -18.33
C ASP A 510 20.31 6.94 -16.84
N PHE A 511 20.42 5.94 -15.96
CA PHE A 511 20.58 6.12 -14.51
C PHE A 511 22.01 5.84 -14.00
N GLY A 512 22.96 5.60 -14.91
CA GLY A 512 24.37 5.33 -14.61
C GLY A 512 24.90 4.02 -15.17
N LYS A 513 26.19 3.77 -14.95
CA LYS A 513 26.89 2.58 -15.46
C LYS A 513 26.57 1.37 -14.58
N VAL A 514 25.90 0.38 -15.14
CA VAL A 514 25.64 -0.90 -14.47
C VAL A 514 26.83 -1.86 -14.64
N THR A 515 27.23 -2.49 -13.54
CA THR A 515 28.29 -3.51 -13.48
C THR A 515 27.85 -4.68 -12.59
N ASN A 516 28.52 -5.82 -12.70
CA ASN A 516 28.43 -6.84 -11.68
C ASN A 516 29.19 -6.41 -10.40
N VAL A 517 29.10 -7.21 -9.32
CA VAL A 517 29.78 -6.92 -8.05
C VAL A 517 31.28 -6.70 -8.23
N GLU A 518 31.91 -7.48 -9.12
CA GLU A 518 33.35 -7.45 -9.42
C GLU A 518 33.74 -6.32 -10.40
N GLY A 519 32.78 -5.52 -10.87
CA GLY A 519 33.02 -4.35 -11.72
C GLY A 519 32.95 -4.59 -13.22
N ASP A 520 32.61 -5.79 -13.68
CA ASP A 520 32.42 -6.08 -15.10
C ASP A 520 31.02 -5.67 -15.60
N GLY A 521 30.97 -4.88 -16.68
CA GLY A 521 29.72 -4.43 -17.32
C GLY A 521 29.37 -5.18 -18.60
N THR A 522 30.04 -6.30 -18.92
CA THR A 522 29.90 -6.99 -20.20
C THR A 522 28.49 -7.54 -20.44
N THR A 523 27.88 -8.21 -19.47
CA THR A 523 26.49 -8.70 -19.61
C THR A 523 25.50 -7.55 -19.77
N TRP A 524 25.64 -6.45 -19.03
CA TRP A 524 24.79 -5.26 -19.23
C TRP A 524 24.93 -4.67 -20.64
N ARG A 525 26.14 -4.63 -21.19
CA ARG A 525 26.38 -4.19 -22.58
C ARG A 525 25.75 -5.13 -23.62
N THR A 526 25.50 -6.39 -23.28
CA THR A 526 24.73 -7.30 -24.16
C THR A 526 23.28 -6.82 -24.30
N LEU A 527 22.69 -6.28 -23.23
CA LEU A 527 21.33 -5.73 -23.24
C LEU A 527 21.30 -4.31 -23.87
N PHE A 528 22.21 -3.43 -23.44
CA PHE A 528 22.09 -1.98 -23.69
C PHE A 528 23.37 -1.33 -24.25
N GLY A 529 24.29 -2.09 -24.82
CA GLY A 529 25.56 -1.54 -25.35
C GLY A 529 25.37 -0.51 -26.48
N TYR A 530 24.24 -0.55 -27.18
CA TYR A 530 23.88 0.42 -28.22
C TYR A 530 23.49 1.79 -27.67
N ALA A 531 23.14 1.90 -26.38
CA ALA A 531 22.67 3.12 -25.74
C ALA A 531 23.68 4.27 -25.86
N GLY A 532 24.98 3.97 -25.87
CA GLY A 532 26.05 4.96 -26.02
C GLY A 532 26.06 5.69 -27.38
N LYS A 533 25.26 5.22 -28.36
CA LYS A 533 25.11 5.85 -29.68
C LYS A 533 23.83 6.69 -29.80
N LEU A 534 22.99 6.70 -28.77
CA LEU A 534 21.72 7.41 -28.80
C LEU A 534 21.92 8.89 -28.49
N GLN A 535 21.18 9.74 -29.19
CA GLN A 535 21.09 11.15 -28.86
C GLN A 535 20.18 11.31 -27.63
N ILE A 536 20.67 12.05 -26.63
CA ILE A 536 19.89 12.38 -25.43
C ILE A 536 18.64 13.15 -25.85
N LEU A 537 17.48 12.64 -25.44
CA LEU A 537 16.20 13.28 -25.65
C LEU A 537 16.08 14.49 -24.70
N LYS A 538 15.72 15.64 -25.26
CA LYS A 538 15.50 16.89 -24.52
C LYS A 538 14.01 17.23 -24.52
N PRO A 539 13.47 17.77 -23.43
CA PRO A 539 12.10 18.26 -23.43
C PRO A 539 11.98 19.56 -24.23
N ALA A 540 10.84 19.75 -24.90
CA ALA A 540 10.46 21.00 -25.55
C ALA A 540 9.38 21.71 -24.73
N PHE A 541 9.46 23.03 -24.59
CA PHE A 541 8.40 23.79 -23.94
C PHE A 541 7.15 23.86 -24.82
N LYS A 542 5.98 23.56 -24.26
CA LYS A 542 4.67 23.73 -24.90
C LYS A 542 3.87 24.76 -24.11
N GLY A 543 3.70 25.94 -24.70
CA GLY A 543 3.01 27.11 -24.14
C GLY A 543 3.46 28.37 -24.84
N ASP A 544 2.90 29.52 -24.44
CA ASP A 544 3.27 30.82 -25.02
C ASP A 544 4.52 31.39 -24.31
N VAL A 545 5.43 31.97 -25.08
CA VAL A 545 6.57 32.73 -24.54
C VAL A 545 6.15 34.19 -24.41
N PRO A 546 6.00 34.74 -23.18
CA PRO A 546 5.51 36.11 -23.01
C PRO A 546 6.43 37.14 -23.67
N ALA A 547 5.87 38.03 -24.49
CA ALA A 547 6.67 38.97 -25.27
C ALA A 547 7.38 40.03 -24.40
N GLY A 548 6.85 40.33 -23.20
CA GLY A 548 7.50 41.22 -22.21
C GLY A 548 8.49 40.52 -21.27
N GLY A 549 8.50 39.19 -21.22
CA GLY A 549 9.18 38.41 -20.17
C GLY A 549 8.26 38.03 -19.00
N TYR A 550 8.81 37.54 -17.89
CA TYR A 550 8.06 36.96 -16.77
C TYR A 550 8.87 36.87 -15.47
N THR A 551 8.23 36.47 -14.38
CA THR A 551 8.87 36.31 -13.05
C THR A 551 8.60 34.93 -12.47
N LEU A 552 9.65 34.21 -12.12
CA LEU A 552 9.59 32.94 -11.40
C LEU A 552 9.79 33.19 -9.91
N ARG A 553 8.71 33.11 -9.13
CA ARG A 553 8.76 33.21 -7.66
C ARG A 553 8.89 31.83 -7.04
N MET A 554 9.79 31.66 -6.06
CA MET A 554 10.13 30.32 -5.56
C MET A 554 9.04 29.66 -4.70
N ASP A 555 8.01 30.40 -4.31
CA ASP A 555 6.79 29.91 -3.67
C ASP A 555 5.60 29.69 -4.61
N ASP A 556 5.67 30.15 -5.86
CA ASP A 556 4.66 29.88 -6.85
C ASP A 556 4.74 28.39 -7.26
N PRO A 557 3.67 27.59 -7.08
CA PRO A 557 3.64 26.19 -7.52
C PRO A 557 3.97 26.02 -9.01
N ALA A 558 3.63 26.99 -9.86
CA ALA A 558 3.94 26.94 -11.29
C ALA A 558 5.45 27.03 -11.58
N THR A 559 6.22 27.71 -10.72
CA THR A 559 7.69 27.79 -10.84
C THR A 559 8.35 26.42 -10.78
N ALA A 560 7.76 25.44 -10.07
CA ALA A 560 8.34 24.11 -9.94
C ALA A 560 8.59 23.42 -11.29
N GLN A 561 7.82 23.76 -12.34
CA GLN A 561 8.00 23.21 -13.69
C GLN A 561 9.22 23.77 -14.44
N PHE A 562 9.82 24.85 -13.94
CA PHE A 562 11.01 25.48 -14.51
C PHE A 562 12.27 25.10 -13.74
N LEU A 563 12.15 24.45 -12.59
CA LEU A 563 13.28 24.04 -11.76
C LEU A 563 13.76 22.65 -12.16
N GLN A 564 15.07 22.51 -12.40
CA GLN A 564 15.74 21.26 -12.70
C GLN A 564 16.92 21.04 -11.73
N GLY A 565 17.31 19.80 -11.51
CA GLY A 565 18.35 19.46 -10.52
C GLY A 565 17.84 19.54 -9.08
N GLU A 566 18.76 19.64 -8.13
CA GLU A 566 18.47 19.63 -6.70
C GLU A 566 17.96 20.98 -6.19
N TRP A 567 16.75 20.99 -5.63
CA TRP A 567 16.14 22.16 -4.99
C TRP A 567 15.46 21.74 -3.67
N SER A 568 15.51 22.60 -2.66
CA SER A 568 14.68 22.40 -1.47
C SER A 568 13.20 22.65 -1.76
N GLN A 569 12.35 22.18 -0.85
CA GLN A 569 10.96 22.67 -0.77
C GLN A 569 10.95 24.18 -0.47
N PRO A 570 9.87 24.90 -0.83
CA PRO A 570 9.72 26.31 -0.48
C PRO A 570 9.75 26.50 1.03
N GLU A 571 10.62 27.40 1.49
CA GLU A 571 10.67 27.87 2.87
C GLU A 571 10.04 29.26 2.96
N LYS A 572 9.42 29.60 4.09
CA LYS A 572 8.79 30.90 4.33
C LYS A 572 9.25 31.49 5.66
N GLU A 573 9.66 32.75 5.65
CA GLU A 573 10.00 33.52 6.85
C GLU A 573 9.69 35.00 6.61
N GLY A 574 9.06 35.67 7.58
CA GLY A 574 8.84 37.14 7.51
C GLY A 574 8.06 37.62 6.29
N GLY A 575 7.14 36.81 5.75
CA GLY A 575 6.37 37.14 4.54
C GLY A 575 7.14 37.00 3.23
N ARG A 576 8.37 36.47 3.27
CA ARG A 576 9.18 36.12 2.09
C ARG A 576 9.26 34.61 1.95
N ALA A 577 9.48 34.16 0.73
CA ALA A 577 9.67 32.76 0.44
C ALA A 577 10.85 32.53 -0.49
N TRP A 578 11.54 31.39 -0.31
CA TRP A 578 12.71 31.03 -1.09
C TRP A 578 12.86 29.52 -1.22
N ARG A 579 13.78 29.10 -2.08
CA ARG A 579 14.30 27.73 -2.14
C ARG A 579 15.81 27.74 -2.10
N TRP A 580 16.40 26.72 -1.49
CA TRP A 580 17.84 26.46 -1.55
C TRP A 580 18.20 25.73 -2.84
N THR A 581 19.26 26.19 -3.50
CA THR A 581 19.90 25.43 -4.58
C THR A 581 20.72 24.28 -4.01
N GLY A 582 20.65 23.11 -4.63
CA GLY A 582 21.62 22.02 -4.44
C GLY A 582 22.81 22.14 -5.39
N THR A 583 23.50 21.03 -5.65
CA THR A 583 24.79 21.03 -6.37
C THR A 583 24.67 21.23 -7.88
N ASP A 584 23.54 20.85 -8.46
CA ASP A 584 23.27 20.89 -9.91
C ASP A 584 22.02 21.69 -10.28
N ALA A 585 21.52 22.51 -9.34
CA ALA A 585 20.34 23.36 -9.48
C ALA A 585 20.36 24.22 -10.75
N GLN A 586 19.31 24.10 -11.55
CA GLN A 586 19.12 24.75 -12.83
C GLN A 586 17.70 25.32 -12.95
N ILE A 587 17.56 26.38 -13.74
CA ILE A 587 16.27 27.01 -14.07
C ILE A 587 16.14 27.06 -15.59
N GLY A 588 15.10 26.45 -16.14
CA GLY A 588 14.76 26.58 -17.55
C GLY A 588 14.19 27.95 -17.86
N LEU A 589 14.85 28.69 -18.77
CA LEU A 589 14.36 29.98 -19.23
C LEU A 589 13.64 29.86 -20.58
N LEU A 590 12.47 30.49 -20.68
CA LEU A 590 11.71 30.66 -21.92
C LEU A 590 12.13 31.95 -22.59
N LEU A 591 12.93 31.82 -23.64
CA LEU A 591 13.51 32.94 -24.35
C LEU A 591 13.15 32.82 -25.83
N LYS A 592 12.75 33.93 -26.45
CA LYS A 592 12.47 33.99 -27.89
C LYS A 592 13.79 34.04 -28.67
N PRO A 593 13.99 33.20 -29.70
CA PRO A 593 15.21 33.22 -30.49
C PRO A 593 15.56 34.61 -31.02
N GLY A 594 16.83 35.00 -30.89
CA GLY A 594 17.34 36.31 -31.32
C GLY A 594 16.95 37.50 -30.42
N GLN A 595 16.09 37.32 -29.41
CA GLN A 595 15.69 38.39 -28.49
C GLN A 595 16.68 38.51 -27.32
N ALA A 596 17.15 39.74 -27.03
CA ALA A 596 17.95 40.03 -25.86
C ALA A 596 17.06 40.22 -24.61
N TYR A 597 17.56 39.81 -23.44
CA TYR A 597 16.82 39.86 -22.18
C TYR A 597 17.66 40.44 -21.04
N SER A 598 16.99 41.08 -20.08
CA SER A 598 17.53 41.37 -18.75
C SER A 598 17.11 40.24 -17.81
N LEU A 599 18.07 39.62 -17.15
CA LEU A 599 17.86 38.62 -16.11
C LEU A 599 18.11 39.26 -14.74
N THR A 600 17.14 39.18 -13.84
CA THR A 600 17.26 39.65 -12.47
C THR A 600 17.10 38.47 -11.51
N ILE A 601 18.09 38.24 -10.65
CA ILE A 601 18.08 37.18 -9.65
C ILE A 601 18.09 37.82 -8.27
N ARG A 602 17.06 37.55 -7.47
CA ARG A 602 17.03 37.94 -6.06
C ARG A 602 17.48 36.76 -5.23
N ALA A 603 18.64 36.89 -4.61
CA ALA A 603 19.29 35.80 -3.88
C ALA A 603 19.71 36.25 -2.49
N VAL A 604 19.72 35.31 -1.53
CA VAL A 604 20.23 35.51 -0.18
C VAL A 604 21.42 34.60 0.05
N LEU A 605 22.62 35.19 0.10
CA LEU A 605 23.86 34.45 0.33
C LEU A 605 24.13 34.35 1.85
N PRO A 606 24.52 33.17 2.37
CA PRO A 606 24.88 33.02 3.78
C PRO A 606 26.14 33.84 4.10
N GLY A 607 26.14 34.50 5.27
CA GLY A 607 27.26 35.32 5.75
C GLY A 607 28.37 34.47 6.39
N GLU A 608 28.96 33.54 5.64
CA GLU A 608 30.08 32.72 6.13
C GLU A 608 31.42 33.49 6.11
N THR A 609 32.39 33.05 6.92
CA THR A 609 33.71 33.67 7.09
C THR A 609 34.62 33.57 5.86
N THR A 610 34.27 32.75 4.87
CA THR A 610 34.98 32.64 3.58
C THR A 610 34.01 33.04 2.47
N PRO A 611 34.33 34.03 1.61
CA PRO A 611 33.43 34.47 0.55
C PRO A 611 33.29 33.37 -0.52
N VAL A 612 32.19 32.61 -0.46
CA VAL A 612 31.81 31.66 -1.51
C VAL A 612 31.15 32.45 -2.63
N ARG A 613 31.73 32.37 -3.82
CA ARG A 613 31.21 33.00 -5.03
C ARG A 613 30.40 31.98 -5.84
N TYR A 614 29.28 32.39 -6.39
CA TYR A 614 28.45 31.52 -7.23
C TYR A 614 28.45 32.00 -8.68
N GLU A 615 28.91 31.18 -9.61
CA GLU A 615 28.79 31.41 -11.05
C GLU A 615 27.34 31.30 -11.49
N VAL A 616 26.87 32.32 -12.22
CA VAL A 616 25.61 32.32 -12.93
C VAL A 616 25.92 32.07 -14.40
N ARG A 617 25.47 30.94 -14.95
CA ARG A 617 25.72 30.55 -16.34
C ARG A 617 24.43 30.29 -17.09
N LEU A 618 24.38 30.65 -18.36
CA LEU A 618 23.32 30.26 -19.29
C LEU A 618 23.90 29.27 -20.30
N GLY A 619 23.54 27.99 -20.17
CA GLY A 619 24.22 26.92 -20.89
C GLY A 619 25.72 26.90 -20.55
N GLN A 620 26.58 27.09 -21.55
CA GLN A 620 28.04 27.18 -21.35
C GLN A 620 28.54 28.60 -21.11
N ASN A 621 27.71 29.63 -21.32
CA ASN A 621 28.12 31.02 -21.24
C ASN A 621 28.05 31.54 -19.79
N LEU A 622 29.09 32.24 -19.34
CA LEU A 622 29.11 32.89 -18.03
C LEU A 622 28.40 34.25 -18.11
N LEU A 623 27.36 34.45 -17.29
CA LEU A 623 26.66 35.72 -17.16
C LEU A 623 27.31 36.61 -16.09
N GLY A 624 27.79 36.01 -15.00
CA GLY A 624 28.43 36.73 -13.91
C GLY A 624 28.43 35.93 -12.61
N TYR A 625 28.44 36.64 -11.48
CA TYR A 625 28.61 36.03 -10.17
C TYR A 625 27.62 36.57 -9.14
N LEU A 626 27.24 35.72 -8.18
CA LEU A 626 26.61 36.11 -6.92
C LEU A 626 27.69 36.06 -5.83
N ASP A 627 28.05 37.21 -5.25
CA ASP A 627 29.17 37.35 -4.31
C ASP A 627 28.92 38.33 -3.15
N SER A 628 27.75 38.96 -3.10
CA SER A 628 27.37 39.88 -2.02
C SER A 628 26.62 39.11 -0.90
N PRO A 629 27.13 39.12 0.34
CA PRO A 629 26.46 38.52 1.50
C PRO A 629 25.10 39.16 1.78
N GLY A 630 24.16 38.36 2.30
CA GLY A 630 22.80 38.83 2.58
C GLY A 630 21.92 38.85 1.33
N GLU A 631 20.76 39.51 1.42
CA GLU A 631 19.80 39.58 0.32
C GLU A 631 20.22 40.66 -0.68
N THR A 632 20.48 40.23 -1.92
CA THR A 632 20.92 41.10 -3.01
C THR A 632 20.13 40.78 -4.28
N VAL A 633 19.84 41.83 -5.06
CA VAL A 633 19.23 41.73 -6.39
C VAL A 633 20.32 41.91 -7.43
N TYR A 634 20.63 40.84 -8.17
CA TYR A 634 21.62 40.83 -9.22
C TYR A 634 20.94 41.01 -10.57
N LYS A 635 21.58 41.75 -11.49
CA LYS A 635 21.06 41.98 -12.84
C LYS A 635 22.12 41.62 -13.87
N PHE A 636 21.74 40.80 -14.84
CA PHE A 636 22.57 40.34 -15.95
C PHE A 636 21.86 40.65 -17.27
N VAL A 637 22.64 40.74 -18.35
CA VAL A 637 22.11 40.84 -19.72
C VAL A 637 22.36 39.52 -20.42
N ILE A 638 21.32 38.96 -21.02
CA ILE A 638 21.38 37.82 -21.92
C ILE A 638 21.34 38.38 -23.35
N PRO A 639 22.45 38.32 -24.09
CA PRO A 639 22.49 38.76 -25.49
C PRO A 639 21.61 37.89 -26.38
N GLY A 640 20.96 38.50 -27.39
CA GLY A 640 20.04 37.80 -28.28
C GLY A 640 20.71 36.71 -29.13
N GLU A 641 21.99 36.89 -29.45
CA GLU A 641 22.81 35.92 -30.17
C GLU A 641 23.08 34.63 -29.38
N TRP A 642 22.89 34.65 -28.06
CA TRP A 642 22.97 33.44 -27.22
C TRP A 642 21.66 32.65 -27.24
N VAL A 643 20.56 33.24 -27.71
CA VAL A 643 19.22 32.63 -27.75
C VAL A 643 18.95 32.05 -29.12
N LYS A 644 19.22 30.76 -29.29
CA LYS A 644 19.04 30.03 -30.56
C LYS A 644 17.67 29.35 -30.63
N ALA A 645 17.21 29.06 -31.85
CA ALA A 645 16.04 28.22 -32.07
C ALA A 645 16.28 26.81 -31.47
N ASP A 646 15.23 26.23 -30.89
CA ASP A 646 15.21 24.87 -30.32
C ASP A 646 16.18 24.59 -29.16
N SER A 647 16.72 25.64 -28.50
CA SER A 647 17.51 25.47 -27.27
C SER A 647 16.69 25.82 -26.02
N THR A 648 16.35 24.81 -25.21
CA THR A 648 16.02 25.04 -23.80
C THR A 648 17.28 25.57 -23.12
N LEU A 649 17.30 26.86 -22.79
CA LEU A 649 18.45 27.49 -22.16
C LEU A 649 18.31 27.38 -20.64
N LEU A 650 19.24 26.62 -20.05
CA LEU A 650 19.28 26.36 -18.62
C LEU A 650 20.19 27.38 -17.95
N LEU A 651 19.64 28.11 -16.99
CA LEU A 651 20.37 28.96 -16.07
C LEU A 651 20.88 28.10 -14.91
N SER A 652 22.19 27.96 -14.74
CA SER A 652 22.79 27.24 -13.62
C SER A 652 23.46 28.20 -12.64
N ILE A 653 23.32 27.93 -11.34
CA ILE A 653 23.99 28.66 -10.26
C ILE A 653 24.93 27.68 -9.54
N ARG A 654 26.24 27.90 -9.61
CA ARG A 654 27.25 26.94 -9.12
C ARG A 654 28.28 27.61 -8.22
N ALA A 655 28.57 27.02 -7.08
CA ALA A 655 29.64 27.51 -6.20
C ALA A 655 31.02 27.36 -6.87
N VAL A 656 31.88 28.36 -6.66
CA VAL A 656 33.28 28.37 -7.10
C VAL A 656 34.17 28.53 -5.87
N GLY A 657 35.11 27.60 -5.68
CA GLY A 657 36.20 27.75 -4.71
C GLY A 657 36.05 27.06 -3.34
N GLY A 658 35.20 26.04 -3.18
CA GLY A 658 35.16 25.24 -1.95
C GLY A 658 33.94 24.32 -1.86
N LYS A 659 34.01 23.28 -1.01
CA LYS A 659 32.84 22.43 -0.68
C LYS A 659 31.95 23.19 0.30
N THR A 660 30.80 23.70 -0.15
CA THR A 660 29.78 24.23 0.77
C THR A 660 28.79 23.12 1.15
N THR A 661 28.29 23.16 2.38
CA THR A 661 27.25 22.23 2.88
C THR A 661 25.83 22.68 2.51
N LYS A 662 25.65 23.93 2.05
CA LYS A 662 24.39 24.52 1.55
C LYS A 662 24.66 25.38 0.32
N GLY A 663 23.71 25.46 -0.61
CA GLY A 663 23.77 26.36 -1.76
C GLY A 663 23.24 27.77 -1.46
N VAL A 664 22.68 28.46 -2.47
CA VAL A 664 22.13 29.82 -2.34
C VAL A 664 20.62 29.77 -2.15
N ARG A 665 20.08 30.68 -1.34
CA ARG A 665 18.63 30.90 -1.30
C ARG A 665 18.22 31.79 -2.48
N ILE A 666 17.34 31.30 -3.34
CA ILE A 666 16.75 32.09 -4.41
C ILE A 666 15.34 32.47 -4.00
N VAL A 667 15.00 33.75 -4.12
CA VAL A 667 13.67 34.29 -3.82
C VAL A 667 12.85 34.36 -5.11
N GLU A 668 13.42 34.96 -6.15
CA GLU A 668 12.79 35.08 -7.46
C GLU A 668 13.82 35.24 -8.56
N VAL A 669 13.43 34.85 -9.77
CA VAL A 669 14.16 35.07 -11.01
C VAL A 669 13.24 35.73 -12.01
N LYS A 670 13.57 36.96 -12.42
CA LYS A 670 12.81 37.75 -13.38
C LYS A 670 13.55 37.85 -14.70
N VAL A 671 12.85 37.59 -15.79
CA VAL A 671 13.33 37.74 -17.16
C VAL A 671 12.53 38.87 -17.81
N SER A 672 13.18 39.85 -18.41
CA SER A 672 12.51 40.98 -19.07
C SER A 672 13.07 41.19 -20.46
N ALA A 673 12.22 41.17 -21.49
CA ALA A 673 12.65 41.34 -22.87
C ALA A 673 13.15 42.78 -23.09
N LEU A 674 14.40 42.93 -23.53
CA LEU A 674 14.97 44.25 -23.79
C LEU A 674 14.36 44.85 -25.07
N GLY A 675 13.82 46.06 -24.95
CA GLY A 675 13.17 46.76 -26.07
C GLY A 675 11.73 46.33 -26.36
N SER A 676 11.14 45.45 -25.54
CA SER A 676 9.71 45.11 -25.64
C SER A 676 8.83 46.24 -25.09
N THR A 677 7.70 46.50 -25.75
CA THR A 677 6.67 47.45 -25.29
C THR A 677 5.69 46.81 -24.31
N GLU A 678 5.71 45.49 -24.17
CA GLU A 678 4.87 44.76 -23.23
C GLU A 678 5.59 44.58 -21.89
N PRO A 679 4.92 44.80 -20.74
CA PRO A 679 5.54 44.55 -19.44
C PRO A 679 5.74 43.05 -19.19
N PRO A 680 6.78 42.64 -18.45
CA PRO A 680 6.94 41.25 -18.05
C PRO A 680 5.80 40.81 -17.13
N LEU A 681 5.36 39.56 -17.28
CA LEU A 681 4.44 38.94 -16.33
C LEU A 681 5.06 38.90 -14.93
N ASP A 682 4.21 39.09 -13.92
CA ASP A 682 4.62 39.01 -12.50
C ASP A 682 4.48 37.57 -11.94
N THR A 683 4.21 36.61 -12.81
CA THR A 683 4.00 35.19 -12.52
C THR A 683 4.78 34.31 -13.49
N ALA A 684 4.86 33.01 -13.18
CA ALA A 684 5.41 32.04 -14.12
C ALA A 684 4.54 31.95 -15.40
N PRO A 685 5.14 31.74 -16.59
CA PRO A 685 4.40 31.56 -17.83
C PRO A 685 3.53 30.30 -17.81
N GLU A 686 2.38 30.36 -18.46
CA GLU A 686 1.51 29.19 -18.64
C GLU A 686 2.09 28.25 -19.72
N GLY A 687 2.24 26.97 -19.37
CA GLY A 687 2.77 25.94 -20.26
C GLY A 687 3.53 24.88 -19.48
N ARG A 688 4.13 23.92 -20.20
CA ARG A 688 4.95 22.86 -19.59
C ARG A 688 6.00 22.33 -20.54
N TYR A 689 7.12 21.84 -20.00
CA TYR A 689 8.07 21.03 -20.76
C TYR A 689 7.46 19.65 -21.05
N VAL A 690 7.50 19.23 -22.31
CA VAL A 690 6.98 17.94 -22.79
C VAL A 690 8.06 17.24 -23.61
N TYR A 691 8.23 15.96 -23.39
CA TYR A 691 9.08 15.12 -24.25
C TYR A 691 8.29 14.70 -25.48
N GLN A 692 8.78 15.07 -26.65
CA GLN A 692 8.25 14.58 -27.91
C GLN A 692 8.91 13.23 -28.22
N ILE A 693 8.16 12.14 -28.01
CA ILE A 693 8.63 10.80 -28.31
C ILE A 693 8.21 10.46 -29.75
N ASP A 694 9.17 10.53 -30.67
CA ASP A 694 8.97 10.06 -32.03
C ASP A 694 8.82 8.53 -32.05
N GLN A 695 7.66 8.07 -32.53
CA GLN A 695 7.29 6.65 -32.55
C GLN A 695 8.26 5.81 -33.40
N GLN A 696 8.72 6.37 -34.51
CA GLN A 696 9.65 5.66 -35.39
C GLN A 696 11.02 5.51 -34.72
N THR A 697 11.51 6.55 -34.06
CA THR A 697 12.75 6.53 -33.28
C THR A 697 12.67 5.55 -32.11
N LEU A 698 11.56 5.54 -31.36
CA LEU A 698 11.35 4.58 -30.28
C LEU A 698 11.43 3.13 -30.81
N LYS A 699 10.77 2.84 -31.94
CA LYS A 699 10.77 1.51 -32.57
C LYS A 699 12.11 1.07 -33.17
N THR A 700 12.87 2.00 -33.75
CA THR A 700 14.03 1.65 -34.59
C THR A 700 15.39 1.97 -33.98
N ARG A 701 15.46 2.96 -33.07
CA ARG A 701 16.71 3.42 -32.46
C ARG A 701 16.78 3.04 -30.99
N TRP A 702 15.70 3.26 -30.24
CA TRP A 702 15.66 3.01 -28.79
C TRP A 702 15.28 1.58 -28.44
N THR A 703 14.93 0.75 -29.42
CA THR A 703 14.55 -0.65 -29.24
C THR A 703 15.47 -1.53 -30.07
N GLN A 704 16.06 -2.55 -29.44
CA GLN A 704 16.83 -3.60 -30.13
C GLN A 704 16.26 -4.98 -29.82
N ARG A 705 16.37 -5.89 -30.79
CA ARG A 705 16.03 -7.30 -30.58
C ARG A 705 17.22 -8.04 -29.97
N LEU A 706 16.93 -8.90 -29.00
CA LEU A 706 17.87 -9.86 -28.47
C LEU A 706 17.15 -11.21 -28.34
N GLY A 707 17.54 -12.17 -29.18
CA GLY A 707 16.77 -13.40 -29.37
C GLY A 707 15.33 -13.10 -29.82
N LYS A 708 14.34 -13.63 -29.09
CA LYS A 708 12.91 -13.40 -29.35
C LYS A 708 12.36 -12.14 -28.68
N GLY A 709 13.08 -11.57 -27.71
CA GLY A 709 12.65 -10.44 -26.91
C GLY A 709 13.23 -9.10 -27.36
N LEU A 710 13.05 -8.09 -26.51
CA LEU A 710 13.43 -6.70 -26.78
C LEU A 710 14.23 -6.10 -25.62
N CYS A 711 15.21 -5.27 -25.97
CA CYS A 711 15.91 -4.37 -25.06
C CYS A 711 15.55 -2.94 -25.45
N VAL A 712 14.85 -2.21 -24.58
CA VAL A 712 14.42 -0.83 -24.81
C VAL A 712 15.21 0.12 -23.90
N PHE A 713 15.92 1.08 -24.48
CA PHE A 713 16.68 2.09 -23.76
C PHE A 713 16.18 3.50 -24.08
N VAL A 714 15.66 4.20 -23.08
CA VAL A 714 15.16 5.57 -23.24
C VAL A 714 16.30 6.57 -22.95
N PRO A 715 16.73 7.39 -23.92
CA PRO A 715 17.92 8.23 -23.78
C PRO A 715 17.61 9.53 -23.03
N VAL A 716 17.06 9.40 -21.82
CA VAL A 716 16.83 10.49 -20.87
C VAL A 716 17.71 10.29 -19.64
N ARG A 717 18.09 11.39 -18.98
CA ARG A 717 18.86 11.34 -17.73
C ARG A 717 17.94 11.31 -16.52
N ARG A 718 18.50 10.92 -15.37
CA ARG A 718 17.88 10.87 -14.02
C ARG A 718 17.21 12.17 -13.51
N ALA A 719 17.26 13.29 -14.23
CA ALA A 719 16.58 14.52 -13.81
C ALA A 719 15.06 14.32 -13.72
N GLN A 720 14.40 15.07 -12.84
CA GLN A 720 12.97 14.97 -12.53
C GLN A 720 12.08 14.98 -13.79
N ASP A 721 12.48 15.72 -14.82
CA ASP A 721 11.79 15.77 -16.12
C ASP A 721 11.91 14.44 -16.90
N GLY A 722 13.06 13.77 -16.87
CA GLY A 722 13.31 12.54 -17.64
C GLY A 722 12.41 11.36 -17.22
N ILE A 723 11.97 11.35 -15.96
CA ILE A 723 11.05 10.35 -15.42
C ILE A 723 9.72 10.36 -16.17
N ALA A 724 9.17 11.53 -16.49
CA ALA A 724 7.89 11.64 -17.21
C ALA A 724 7.99 11.06 -18.63
N ALA A 725 9.11 11.29 -19.34
CA ALA A 725 9.37 10.69 -20.64
C ALA A 725 9.45 9.16 -20.54
N TYR A 726 10.15 8.67 -19.51
CA TYR A 726 10.32 7.25 -19.28
C TYR A 726 8.99 6.57 -19.01
N ILE A 727 8.15 7.15 -18.16
CA ILE A 727 6.79 6.67 -17.87
C ILE A 727 5.93 6.63 -19.14
N GLU A 728 5.99 7.64 -20.00
CA GLU A 728 5.22 7.62 -21.26
C GLU A 728 5.67 6.48 -22.18
N VAL A 729 6.97 6.19 -22.28
CA VAL A 729 7.46 5.02 -23.02
C VAL A 729 6.97 3.73 -22.37
N LEU A 730 7.02 3.61 -21.03
CA LEU A 730 6.51 2.44 -20.32
C LEU A 730 5.02 2.22 -20.59
N ARG A 731 4.20 3.28 -20.52
CA ARG A 731 2.76 3.23 -20.83
C ARG A 731 2.52 2.66 -22.24
N GLN A 732 3.27 3.11 -23.23
CA GLN A 732 3.19 2.58 -24.59
C GLN A 732 3.63 1.12 -24.68
N LEU A 733 4.70 0.72 -24.00
CA LEU A 733 5.13 -0.68 -23.98
C LEU A 733 4.14 -1.59 -23.25
N VAL A 734 3.44 -1.11 -22.22
CA VAL A 734 2.42 -1.88 -21.50
C VAL A 734 1.21 -2.16 -22.40
N TYR A 735 0.65 -1.12 -23.01
CA TYR A 735 -0.62 -1.19 -23.75
C TYR A 735 -0.49 -1.40 -25.27
N ARG A 736 0.71 -1.22 -25.84
CA ARG A 736 0.96 -1.29 -27.29
C ARG A 736 2.25 -2.05 -27.62
N LEU A 737 2.61 -3.06 -26.82
CA LEU A 737 3.78 -3.90 -27.06
C LEU A 737 3.79 -4.55 -28.46
N SER A 738 2.61 -4.92 -28.97
CA SER A 738 2.42 -5.49 -30.31
C SER A 738 2.97 -4.61 -31.42
N ASP A 739 3.04 -3.29 -31.20
CA ASP A 739 3.53 -2.33 -32.18
C ASP A 739 5.06 -2.38 -32.35
N PHE A 740 5.76 -3.01 -31.39
CA PHE A 740 7.21 -3.23 -31.36
C PHE A 740 7.56 -4.69 -31.69
N SER A 741 6.72 -5.62 -31.26
CA SER A 741 6.87 -7.04 -31.52
C SER A 741 5.48 -7.66 -31.77
N PRO A 742 5.09 -7.92 -33.03
CA PRO A 742 3.73 -8.38 -33.36
C PRO A 742 3.25 -9.65 -32.66
N SER A 743 4.19 -10.52 -32.24
CA SER A 743 3.87 -11.74 -31.47
C SER A 743 3.64 -11.47 -29.98
N SER A 744 3.93 -10.26 -29.49
CA SER A 744 3.77 -9.87 -28.11
C SER A 744 2.35 -9.38 -27.83
N ARG A 745 1.80 -9.78 -26.69
CA ARG A 745 0.47 -9.34 -26.24
C ARG A 745 0.52 -7.96 -25.57
N ASN A 746 -0.57 -7.21 -25.71
CA ASN A 746 -0.82 -5.95 -25.00
C ASN A 746 -1.54 -6.19 -23.68
N ALA A 747 -1.36 -5.29 -22.71
CA ALA A 747 -2.23 -5.25 -21.53
C ALA A 747 -3.66 -4.84 -21.94
N PRO A 748 -4.70 -5.34 -21.26
CA PRO A 748 -6.05 -4.83 -21.42
C PRO A 748 -6.10 -3.35 -21.01
N PRO A 749 -6.60 -2.42 -21.84
CA PRO A 749 -6.64 -0.99 -21.55
C PRO A 749 -7.76 -0.67 -20.54
N VAL A 750 -7.62 -1.15 -19.31
CA VAL A 750 -8.59 -0.92 -18.23
C VAL A 750 -8.52 0.53 -17.74
N ASP A 751 -7.32 1.04 -17.52
CA ASP A 751 -7.04 2.44 -17.26
C ASP A 751 -5.60 2.74 -17.67
N ASP A 752 -5.40 3.74 -18.53
CA ASP A 752 -4.08 4.19 -18.99
C ASP A 752 -3.88 5.69 -18.77
N THR A 753 -4.68 6.31 -17.91
CA THR A 753 -4.72 7.76 -17.68
C THR A 753 -4.28 8.11 -16.26
N ALA A 754 -3.45 9.13 -16.12
CA ALA A 754 -3.06 9.66 -14.82
C ALA A 754 -4.03 10.78 -14.38
N ASP A 755 -5.10 10.43 -13.68
CA ASP A 755 -6.11 11.37 -13.17
C ASP A 755 -6.55 11.12 -11.71
N GLY A 756 -5.80 10.30 -10.98
CA GLY A 756 -6.04 9.98 -9.59
C GLY A 756 -7.11 8.89 -9.38
N VAL A 757 -7.49 8.17 -10.43
CA VAL A 757 -8.33 6.97 -10.37
C VAL A 757 -7.47 5.73 -10.53
N TYR A 758 -7.13 5.12 -9.41
CA TYR A 758 -6.29 3.93 -9.37
C TYR A 758 -7.10 2.68 -9.69
N THR A 759 -6.54 1.80 -10.51
CA THR A 759 -7.22 0.54 -10.90
C THR A 759 -6.43 -0.70 -10.53
N ALA A 760 -7.16 -1.80 -10.33
CA ALA A 760 -6.60 -3.14 -10.21
C ALA A 760 -7.47 -4.14 -10.98
N LEU A 761 -6.84 -4.92 -11.85
CA LEU A 761 -7.50 -6.03 -12.54
C LEU A 761 -7.32 -7.31 -11.71
N LEU A 762 -8.43 -7.92 -11.32
CA LEU A 762 -8.46 -9.28 -10.77
C LEU A 762 -9.04 -10.22 -11.83
N THR A 763 -8.85 -11.53 -11.65
CA THR A 763 -9.39 -12.55 -12.57
C THR A 763 -10.91 -12.50 -12.73
N ASP A 764 -11.65 -11.95 -11.75
CA ASP A 764 -13.11 -11.96 -11.72
C ASP A 764 -13.75 -10.56 -11.70
N ARG A 765 -12.95 -9.49 -11.65
CA ARG A 765 -13.46 -8.10 -11.56
C ARG A 765 -12.37 -7.05 -11.83
N ILE A 766 -12.82 -5.82 -12.06
CA ILE A 766 -11.98 -4.62 -12.04
C ILE A 766 -12.34 -3.80 -10.79
N LEU A 767 -11.33 -3.34 -10.06
CA LEU A 767 -11.47 -2.39 -8.95
C LEU A 767 -11.01 -1.00 -9.35
N PHE A 768 -11.69 0.00 -8.82
CA PHE A 768 -11.38 1.42 -8.96
C PHE A 768 -11.32 2.05 -7.58
N TYR A 769 -10.33 2.91 -7.36
CA TYR A 769 -10.29 3.83 -6.22
C TYR A 769 -10.07 5.26 -6.73
N ASN A 770 -10.97 6.16 -6.37
CA ASN A 770 -10.88 7.56 -6.75
C ASN A 770 -10.30 8.37 -5.59
N SER A 771 -9.05 8.80 -5.74
CA SER A 771 -8.34 9.60 -4.74
C SER A 771 -8.71 11.09 -4.73
N THR A 772 -9.53 11.53 -5.69
CA THR A 772 -9.91 12.93 -5.87
C THR A 772 -11.11 13.32 -5.00
N GLY A 773 -11.33 14.62 -4.84
CA GLY A 773 -12.46 15.16 -4.09
C GLY A 773 -13.79 15.18 -4.85
N GLN A 774 -13.85 14.69 -6.09
CA GLN A 774 -15.05 14.72 -6.93
C GLN A 774 -15.37 13.32 -7.50
N PRO A 775 -16.64 12.92 -7.62
CA PRO A 775 -16.99 11.67 -8.26
C PRO A 775 -16.53 11.64 -9.73
N VAL A 776 -16.04 10.49 -10.18
CA VAL A 776 -15.61 10.27 -11.57
C VAL A 776 -16.53 9.25 -12.23
N THR A 777 -16.85 9.43 -13.50
CA THR A 777 -17.58 8.44 -14.31
C THR A 777 -16.68 7.90 -15.41
N ARG A 778 -16.60 6.58 -15.54
CA ARG A 778 -15.88 5.88 -16.60
C ARG A 778 -16.85 5.09 -17.48
N GLU A 779 -16.58 5.05 -18.78
CA GLU A 779 -17.24 4.13 -19.71
C GLU A 779 -16.21 3.10 -20.19
N LEU A 780 -16.44 1.83 -19.87
CA LEU A 780 -15.56 0.73 -20.23
C LEU A 780 -16.21 -0.09 -21.35
N ARG A 781 -15.48 -0.33 -22.43
CA ARG A 781 -15.91 -1.25 -23.48
C ARG A 781 -15.23 -2.60 -23.27
N LEU A 782 -15.89 -3.48 -22.55
CA LEU A 782 -15.35 -4.80 -22.22
C LEU A 782 -15.87 -5.84 -23.22
N ASN A 783 -14.97 -6.67 -23.73
CA ASN A 783 -15.31 -7.85 -24.53
C ASN A 783 -14.29 -8.96 -24.29
N ARG A 784 -14.60 -10.19 -24.73
CA ARG A 784 -13.71 -11.34 -24.50
C ARG A 784 -12.38 -11.22 -25.25
N GLU A 785 -12.38 -10.60 -26.43
CA GLU A 785 -11.20 -10.45 -27.28
C GLU A 785 -10.11 -9.63 -26.58
N MET A 786 -10.49 -8.58 -25.84
CA MET A 786 -9.59 -7.75 -25.04
C MET A 786 -8.76 -8.56 -24.03
N PHE A 787 -9.32 -9.64 -23.49
CA PHE A 787 -8.68 -10.51 -22.50
C PHE A 787 -8.24 -11.85 -23.08
N SER A 788 -8.24 -12.01 -24.41
CA SER A 788 -7.90 -13.28 -25.09
C SER A 788 -6.51 -13.82 -24.70
N ALA A 789 -5.56 -12.92 -24.42
CA ALA A 789 -4.22 -13.26 -23.97
C ALA A 789 -4.10 -13.52 -22.45
N TYR A 790 -5.21 -13.44 -21.72
CA TYR A 790 -5.32 -13.63 -20.28
C TYR A 790 -6.38 -14.70 -19.97
N PRO A 791 -6.13 -15.98 -20.28
CA PRO A 791 -7.11 -17.05 -20.14
C PRO A 791 -7.64 -17.22 -18.71
N GLN A 792 -6.86 -16.80 -17.71
CA GLN A 792 -7.25 -16.80 -16.30
C GLN A 792 -8.33 -15.76 -15.95
N VAL A 793 -8.53 -14.74 -16.78
CA VAL A 793 -9.57 -13.73 -16.58
C VAL A 793 -10.91 -14.33 -17.01
N GLN A 794 -11.93 -14.21 -16.16
CA GLN A 794 -13.30 -14.63 -16.43
C GLN A 794 -13.92 -13.81 -17.57
N ASN A 795 -15.03 -14.28 -18.14
CA ASN A 795 -15.69 -13.58 -19.24
C ASN A 795 -16.27 -12.25 -18.74
N PRO A 796 -15.82 -11.09 -19.24
CA PRO A 796 -16.39 -9.82 -18.82
C PRO A 796 -17.79 -9.61 -19.42
N PRO A 797 -18.58 -8.65 -18.90
CA PRO A 797 -19.85 -8.27 -19.49
C PRO A 797 -19.66 -7.84 -20.96
N SER A 798 -20.50 -8.33 -21.86
CA SER A 798 -20.35 -8.11 -23.32
C SER A 798 -20.89 -6.76 -23.82
N ALA A 799 -20.83 -5.71 -22.99
CA ALA A 799 -21.45 -4.41 -23.27
C ALA A 799 -20.60 -3.24 -22.72
N SER A 800 -20.89 -2.02 -23.17
CA SER A 800 -20.40 -0.80 -22.51
C SER A 800 -20.87 -0.76 -21.06
N VAL A 801 -19.93 -0.74 -20.12
CA VAL A 801 -20.22 -0.60 -18.69
C VAL A 801 -19.91 0.83 -18.26
N ARG A 802 -20.93 1.54 -17.78
CA ARG A 802 -20.76 2.86 -17.17
C ARG A 802 -20.57 2.70 -15.66
N VAL A 803 -19.42 3.15 -15.14
CA VAL A 803 -19.04 3.03 -13.74
C VAL A 803 -19.02 4.41 -13.10
N GLN A 804 -19.76 4.60 -12.02
CA GLN A 804 -19.63 5.78 -11.16
C GLN A 804 -18.71 5.45 -9.99
N ILE A 805 -17.67 6.25 -9.83
CA ILE A 805 -16.62 6.06 -8.83
C ILE A 805 -16.71 7.23 -7.84
N PRO A 806 -17.18 7.00 -6.59
CA PRO A 806 -17.38 8.07 -5.61
C PRO A 806 -16.08 8.81 -5.28
N ALA A 807 -16.17 10.10 -4.92
CA ALA A 807 -15.03 10.85 -4.39
C ALA A 807 -14.46 10.14 -3.14
N GLY A 808 -13.15 9.90 -3.13
CA GLY A 808 -12.49 9.16 -2.03
C GLY A 808 -12.96 7.72 -1.85
N GLY A 809 -13.69 7.13 -2.81
CA GLY A 809 -14.37 5.84 -2.66
C GLY A 809 -13.92 4.76 -3.64
N ILE A 810 -14.45 3.55 -3.43
CA ILE A 810 -14.18 2.35 -4.24
C ILE A 810 -15.38 2.04 -5.13
N ALA A 811 -15.13 1.63 -6.37
CA ALA A 811 -16.11 1.01 -7.26
C ALA A 811 -15.57 -0.30 -7.82
N VAL A 812 -16.48 -1.21 -8.20
CA VAL A 812 -16.12 -2.54 -8.72
C VAL A 812 -16.97 -2.86 -9.94
N VAL A 813 -16.31 -3.37 -10.99
CA VAL A 813 -16.95 -3.97 -12.16
C VAL A 813 -16.70 -5.48 -12.16
N PRO A 814 -17.68 -6.28 -11.75
CA PRO A 814 -17.55 -7.73 -11.74
C PRO A 814 -17.70 -8.34 -13.13
N PHE A 815 -17.05 -9.48 -13.36
CA PHE A 815 -17.17 -10.26 -14.60
C PHE A 815 -18.25 -11.35 -14.51
N GLY A 816 -18.52 -11.86 -13.31
CA GLY A 816 -19.61 -12.81 -13.06
C GLY A 816 -20.96 -12.15 -12.78
N GLU A 817 -22.05 -12.90 -12.98
CA GLU A 817 -23.40 -12.49 -12.58
C GLU A 817 -23.41 -12.16 -11.08
N GLN A 818 -23.89 -10.96 -10.75
CA GLN A 818 -23.99 -10.53 -9.36
C GLN A 818 -25.26 -11.08 -8.71
N PRO A 819 -25.19 -11.41 -7.41
CA PRO A 819 -26.39 -11.73 -6.65
C PRO A 819 -27.47 -10.66 -6.80
N LYS A 820 -28.72 -11.10 -6.81
CA LYS A 820 -29.91 -10.27 -6.95
C LYS A 820 -30.55 -10.08 -5.59
N GLU A 821 -30.93 -8.84 -5.29
CA GLU A 821 -31.69 -8.46 -4.11
C GLU A 821 -32.97 -7.76 -4.53
N LEU A 822 -34.08 -8.15 -3.93
CA LEU A 822 -35.39 -7.53 -4.11
C LEU A 822 -35.90 -7.02 -2.77
N LEU A 823 -36.17 -5.71 -2.68
CA LEU A 823 -36.81 -5.08 -1.53
C LEU A 823 -38.31 -4.96 -1.79
N LEU A 824 -39.11 -5.57 -0.92
CA LEU A 824 -40.57 -5.52 -0.94
C LEU A 824 -41.05 -4.76 0.30
N GLN A 825 -41.62 -3.58 0.08
CA GLN A 825 -42.14 -2.74 1.14
C GLN A 825 -43.59 -3.14 1.44
N CYS A 826 -43.93 -3.39 2.71
CA CYS A 826 -45.19 -4.02 3.08
C CYS A 826 -46.41 -3.13 2.76
N GLU A 827 -46.28 -1.81 2.82
CA GLU A 827 -47.31 -0.84 2.46
C GLU A 827 -47.69 -0.91 0.97
N GLY A 828 -46.76 -1.34 0.13
CA GLY A 828 -46.91 -1.53 -1.30
C GLY A 828 -47.47 -2.90 -1.71
N PHE A 829 -47.80 -3.78 -0.75
CA PHE A 829 -48.34 -5.11 -1.06
C PHE A 829 -49.70 -5.00 -1.77
N THR A 830 -49.90 -5.82 -2.80
CA THR A 830 -51.08 -5.73 -3.68
C THR A 830 -52.41 -6.06 -3.00
N ASP A 831 -52.37 -6.78 -1.87
CA ASP A 831 -53.56 -7.13 -1.08
C ASP A 831 -53.25 -7.01 0.41
N LEU A 832 -53.70 -5.91 1.01
CA LEU A 832 -53.55 -5.63 2.43
C LEU A 832 -54.64 -6.27 3.30
N ARG A 833 -55.63 -6.97 2.73
CA ARG A 833 -56.73 -7.63 3.47
C ARG A 833 -57.36 -6.76 4.58
N GLY A 834 -57.58 -5.48 4.27
CA GLY A 834 -58.17 -4.50 5.19
C GLY A 834 -57.26 -4.04 6.34
N GLN A 835 -55.98 -4.42 6.35
CA GLN A 835 -55.00 -3.92 7.31
C GLN A 835 -54.61 -2.47 6.98
N LYS A 836 -54.34 -1.67 8.02
CA LYS A 836 -54.09 -0.23 7.89
C LYS A 836 -52.61 0.04 7.64
N ARG A 837 -52.33 0.92 6.68
CA ARG A 837 -51.03 1.56 6.54
C ARG A 837 -50.78 2.51 7.71
N LEU A 838 -49.53 2.64 8.12
CA LEU A 838 -49.12 3.52 9.21
C LEU A 838 -47.90 4.34 8.80
N ALA A 839 -47.86 5.58 9.29
CA ALA A 839 -46.65 6.38 9.31
C ALA A 839 -45.91 6.15 10.63
N GLN A 840 -44.87 5.31 10.61
CA GLN A 840 -44.00 5.09 11.77
C GLN A 840 -42.58 5.58 11.48
N PRO A 841 -42.02 6.52 12.26
CA PRO A 841 -40.66 7.04 12.08
C PRO A 841 -39.57 5.95 12.09
N ASP A 842 -39.85 4.82 12.75
CA ASP A 842 -38.91 3.71 12.93
C ASP A 842 -39.05 2.61 11.85
N CYS A 843 -39.94 2.80 10.87
CA CYS A 843 -40.10 1.95 9.69
C CYS A 843 -39.41 2.55 8.46
N SER A 844 -39.08 1.71 7.48
CA SER A 844 -38.33 2.07 6.28
C SER A 844 -39.24 2.21 5.06
N PRO A 845 -39.11 3.28 4.23
CA PRO A 845 -38.12 4.34 4.25
C PRO A 845 -38.81 5.60 4.78
N GLY A 846 -38.93 5.72 6.10
CA GLY A 846 -39.56 6.81 6.86
C GLY A 846 -39.73 8.20 6.22
N THR A 847 -40.79 8.83 6.75
CA THR A 847 -41.69 9.86 6.20
C THR A 847 -42.75 9.25 5.27
N GLY A 848 -44.03 9.55 5.55
CA GLY A 848 -45.18 8.92 4.88
C GLY A 848 -45.65 7.63 5.56
N GLU A 849 -46.61 6.94 4.93
CA GLU A 849 -47.03 5.60 5.31
C GLU A 849 -45.96 4.59 4.87
N THR A 850 -45.24 4.00 5.82
CA THR A 850 -44.03 3.21 5.55
C THR A 850 -44.10 1.79 6.10
N CYS A 851 -45.27 1.38 6.59
CA CYS A 851 -45.50 0.05 7.13
C CYS A 851 -47.00 -0.26 7.21
N VAL A 852 -47.32 -1.52 7.55
CA VAL A 852 -48.71 -2.00 7.70
C VAL A 852 -48.93 -2.59 9.09
N ARG A 853 -49.99 -2.17 9.77
CA ARG A 853 -50.41 -2.76 11.05
C ARG A 853 -51.15 -4.07 10.81
N LEU A 854 -50.52 -5.18 11.19
CA LEU A 854 -51.14 -6.50 11.17
C LEU A 854 -51.76 -6.81 12.53
N SER A 855 -53.07 -7.03 12.56
CA SER A 855 -53.73 -7.61 13.73
C SER A 855 -53.29 -9.07 13.92
N ALA A 856 -53.32 -9.58 15.15
CA ALA A 856 -52.91 -10.95 15.47
C ALA A 856 -53.62 -11.99 14.56
N GLY A 857 -52.85 -12.90 13.96
CA GLY A 857 -53.34 -13.91 13.01
C GLY A 857 -53.90 -13.36 11.68
N LYS A 858 -53.70 -12.08 11.37
CA LYS A 858 -54.03 -11.50 10.06
C LYS A 858 -52.79 -11.41 9.18
N SER A 859 -53.03 -11.41 7.87
CA SER A 859 -51.96 -11.43 6.88
C SER A 859 -52.16 -10.43 5.76
N ILE A 860 -51.06 -10.16 5.06
CA ILE A 860 -50.98 -9.36 3.83
C ILE A 860 -50.24 -10.16 2.77
N ARG A 861 -50.51 -9.90 1.49
CA ARG A 861 -49.83 -10.61 0.40
C ARG A 861 -49.49 -9.73 -0.78
N THR A 862 -48.45 -10.12 -1.50
CA THR A 862 -48.04 -9.49 -2.76
C THR A 862 -47.58 -10.52 -3.79
N ARG A 863 -47.50 -10.10 -5.04
CA ARG A 863 -46.87 -10.86 -6.13
C ARG A 863 -45.54 -10.22 -6.48
N PHE A 864 -44.52 -11.02 -6.75
CA PHE A 864 -43.21 -10.52 -7.12
C PHE A 864 -42.54 -11.40 -8.20
N PRO A 865 -41.74 -10.82 -9.11
CA PRO A 865 -41.04 -11.56 -10.13
C PRO A 865 -39.69 -12.12 -9.64
N ILE A 866 -39.30 -13.28 -10.17
CA ILE A 866 -37.94 -13.81 -10.13
C ILE A 866 -37.44 -13.96 -11.56
N GLU A 867 -36.35 -13.27 -11.88
CA GLU A 867 -35.72 -13.34 -13.21
C GLU A 867 -34.61 -14.38 -13.27
N THR A 868 -33.81 -14.48 -12.19
CA THR A 868 -32.71 -15.44 -12.03
C THR A 868 -33.18 -16.59 -11.14
N PRO A 869 -33.42 -17.80 -11.65
CA PRO A 869 -33.73 -18.96 -10.82
C PRO A 869 -32.60 -19.22 -9.81
N GLY A 870 -32.94 -19.67 -8.61
CA GLY A 870 -31.92 -19.98 -7.63
C GLY A 870 -32.44 -20.22 -6.22
N ARG A 871 -31.51 -20.36 -5.28
CA ARG A 871 -31.80 -20.41 -3.86
C ARG A 871 -31.81 -19.00 -3.29
N TYR A 872 -32.92 -18.63 -2.66
CA TYR A 872 -33.15 -17.31 -2.08
C TYR A 872 -33.37 -17.40 -0.57
N THR A 873 -32.81 -16.47 0.18
CA THR A 873 -33.11 -16.23 1.59
C THR A 873 -33.95 -14.96 1.73
N LEU A 874 -34.94 -15.00 2.62
CA LEU A 874 -35.73 -13.83 2.97
C LEU A 874 -35.24 -13.26 4.30
N PHE A 875 -35.28 -11.93 4.37
CA PHE A 875 -35.03 -11.15 5.56
C PHE A 875 -36.24 -10.27 5.81
N VAL A 876 -36.97 -10.57 6.88
CA VAL A 876 -38.28 -9.98 7.16
C VAL A 876 -38.19 -9.11 8.40
N ARG A 877 -38.72 -7.89 8.34
CA ARG A 877 -38.85 -7.01 9.49
C ARG A 877 -40.32 -6.84 9.85
N CYS A 878 -40.71 -7.45 10.97
CA CYS A 878 -41.94 -7.15 11.67
C CYS A 878 -41.59 -6.71 13.08
N ILE A 879 -42.20 -5.64 13.57
CA ILE A 879 -41.86 -5.06 14.88
C ILE A 879 -43.11 -4.87 15.75
N GLU A 880 -42.94 -5.05 17.05
CA GLU A 880 -43.93 -4.66 18.07
C GLU A 880 -43.19 -4.01 19.23
N LYS A 881 -43.58 -2.77 19.58
CA LYS A 881 -42.95 -1.99 20.66
C LYS A 881 -41.40 -1.90 20.55
N GLY A 882 -40.88 -1.81 19.33
CA GLY A 882 -39.45 -1.69 19.05
C GLY A 882 -38.68 -3.00 18.96
N SER A 883 -39.31 -4.14 19.25
CA SER A 883 -38.68 -5.47 19.16
C SER A 883 -39.13 -6.22 17.91
N LEU A 884 -38.23 -7.04 17.35
CA LEU A 884 -38.57 -7.93 16.24
C LEU A 884 -39.58 -9.00 16.68
N VAL A 885 -40.57 -9.24 15.84
CA VAL A 885 -41.59 -10.28 16.00
C VAL A 885 -41.46 -11.23 14.82
N ALA A 886 -41.38 -12.54 15.07
CA ALA A 886 -41.33 -13.55 14.02
C ALA A 886 -42.71 -13.76 13.38
N PRO A 887 -42.97 -13.29 12.15
CA PRO A 887 -44.24 -13.57 11.47
C PRO A 887 -44.26 -15.00 10.94
N ARG A 888 -45.38 -15.47 10.41
CA ARG A 888 -45.40 -16.63 9.51
C ARG A 888 -45.22 -16.12 8.08
N VAL A 889 -44.18 -16.63 7.40
CA VAL A 889 -43.85 -16.27 6.02
C VAL A 889 -44.20 -17.43 5.11
N VAL A 890 -44.95 -17.16 4.03
CA VAL A 890 -45.43 -18.18 3.10
C VAL A 890 -45.07 -17.75 1.67
N ILE A 891 -44.44 -18.64 0.91
CA ILE A 891 -44.20 -18.46 -0.53
C ILE A 891 -44.91 -19.55 -1.31
N ASP A 892 -45.74 -19.15 -2.29
CA ASP A 892 -46.53 -20.06 -3.13
C ASP A 892 -47.29 -21.13 -2.32
N GLY A 893 -47.88 -20.71 -1.20
CA GLY A 893 -48.62 -21.58 -0.29
C GLY A 893 -47.77 -22.43 0.65
N LYS A 894 -46.42 -22.38 0.55
CA LYS A 894 -45.50 -23.13 1.40
C LYS A 894 -44.92 -22.24 2.52
N PRO A 895 -45.15 -22.56 3.80
CA PRO A 895 -44.55 -21.81 4.89
C PRO A 895 -43.04 -22.01 4.94
N LEU A 896 -42.30 -20.95 5.24
CA LEU A 896 -40.85 -20.99 5.46
C LEU A 896 -40.56 -20.98 6.96
N GLN A 897 -39.54 -21.73 7.36
CA GLN A 897 -38.99 -21.64 8.71
C GLN A 897 -38.25 -20.31 8.87
N ILE A 898 -38.50 -19.62 9.98
CA ILE A 898 -37.77 -18.41 10.39
C ILE A 898 -36.82 -18.80 11.50
N ASP A 899 -35.58 -18.32 11.42
CA ASP A 899 -34.61 -18.47 12.50
C ASP A 899 -35.19 -17.84 13.78
N GLU A 900 -35.05 -18.50 14.93
CA GLU A 900 -35.67 -18.01 16.17
C GLU A 900 -35.29 -16.54 16.46
N PRO A 901 -36.18 -15.76 17.09
CA PRO A 901 -35.97 -14.34 17.39
C PRO A 901 -34.82 -14.05 18.37
N SER A 902 -33.96 -15.03 18.67
CA SER A 902 -32.59 -14.80 19.15
C SER A 902 -31.71 -14.20 18.03
N SER A 903 -32.22 -13.16 17.36
CA SER A 903 -31.47 -12.42 16.35
C SER A 903 -30.15 -11.99 16.98
N PRO A 904 -29.00 -12.28 16.35
CA PRO A 904 -27.72 -11.76 16.82
C PRO A 904 -27.86 -10.27 17.09
N GLU A 905 -27.46 -9.84 18.29
CA GLU A 905 -27.53 -8.45 18.73
C GLU A 905 -27.14 -7.47 17.60
N GLY A 906 -28.03 -6.51 17.30
CA GLY A 906 -27.77 -5.45 16.32
C GLY A 906 -28.24 -5.70 14.87
N LEU A 907 -28.90 -6.84 14.56
CA LEU A 907 -29.61 -7.03 13.30
C LEU A 907 -31.06 -6.54 13.37
N ASP A 908 -31.54 -5.93 12.29
CA ASP A 908 -32.86 -5.31 12.17
C ASP A 908 -33.90 -6.18 11.45
N VAL A 909 -33.56 -7.43 11.15
CA VAL A 909 -34.37 -8.36 10.34
C VAL A 909 -34.27 -9.77 10.91
N LEU A 910 -35.30 -10.58 10.65
CA LEU A 910 -35.30 -12.02 10.88
C LEU A 910 -35.04 -12.75 9.58
N ARG A 911 -34.21 -13.79 9.63
CA ARG A 911 -33.81 -14.59 8.47
C ARG A 911 -34.72 -15.80 8.31
N THR A 912 -35.06 -16.18 7.08
CA THR A 912 -35.72 -17.46 6.78
C THR A 912 -34.71 -18.53 6.36
N ALA A 913 -35.12 -19.79 6.45
CA ALA A 913 -34.53 -20.86 5.65
C ALA A 913 -34.57 -20.49 4.16
N ALA A 914 -33.55 -20.91 3.41
CA ALA A 914 -33.48 -20.64 1.98
C ALA A 914 -34.50 -21.47 1.20
N VAL A 915 -35.13 -20.86 0.19
CA VAL A 915 -36.12 -21.46 -0.70
C VAL A 915 -35.62 -21.46 -2.15
N SER A 916 -35.95 -22.49 -2.93
CA SER A 916 -35.63 -22.50 -4.36
C SER A 916 -36.77 -21.88 -5.16
N LEU A 917 -36.47 -20.86 -5.95
CA LEU A 917 -37.43 -20.15 -6.79
C LEU A 917 -37.06 -20.30 -8.27
N ALA A 918 -38.06 -20.54 -9.10
CA ALA A 918 -37.92 -20.61 -10.54
C ALA A 918 -38.04 -19.22 -11.17
N LYS A 919 -37.73 -19.09 -12.46
CA LYS A 919 -38.06 -17.85 -13.19
C LYS A 919 -39.58 -17.73 -13.33
N GLY A 920 -40.16 -16.62 -12.90
CA GLY A 920 -41.60 -16.40 -12.98
C GLY A 920 -42.15 -15.49 -11.90
N MET A 921 -43.48 -15.44 -11.80
CA MET A 921 -44.19 -14.70 -10.75
C MET A 921 -44.48 -15.61 -9.55
N HIS A 922 -44.13 -15.14 -8.37
CA HIS A 922 -44.33 -15.83 -7.09
C HIS A 922 -45.25 -15.01 -6.18
N ILE A 923 -45.87 -15.66 -5.19
CA ILE A 923 -46.73 -15.03 -4.20
C ILE A 923 -46.04 -15.09 -2.83
N LEU A 924 -45.90 -13.94 -2.17
CA LEU A 924 -45.44 -13.82 -0.79
C LEU A 924 -46.62 -13.42 0.11
N GLU A 925 -46.79 -14.13 1.23
CA GLU A 925 -47.73 -13.80 2.28
C GLU A 925 -47.00 -13.69 3.63
N ILE A 926 -47.31 -12.64 4.40
CA ILE A 926 -46.80 -12.39 5.74
C ILE A 926 -47.99 -12.35 6.70
N GLU A 927 -47.99 -13.23 7.69
CA GLU A 927 -49.04 -13.34 8.71
C GLU A 927 -48.47 -13.04 10.10
N ALA A 928 -49.13 -12.16 10.85
CA ALA A 928 -48.75 -11.89 12.24
C ALA A 928 -48.99 -13.12 13.13
N PRO A 929 -48.21 -13.34 14.20
CA PRO A 929 -48.47 -14.42 15.15
C PRO A 929 -49.91 -14.41 15.65
N LYS A 930 -50.46 -15.61 15.91
CA LYS A 930 -51.86 -15.78 16.34
C LYS A 930 -52.25 -14.94 17.56
N ASN A 931 -51.29 -14.68 18.45
CA ASN A 931 -51.52 -14.01 19.73
C ASN A 931 -50.86 -12.62 19.82
N THR A 932 -50.22 -12.14 18.74
CA THR A 932 -49.42 -10.92 18.78
C THR A 932 -49.61 -10.14 17.49
N ALA A 933 -50.14 -8.92 17.62
CA ALA A 933 -50.14 -7.97 16.52
C ALA A 933 -48.71 -7.46 16.26
N CYS A 934 -48.43 -7.05 15.04
CA CYS A 934 -47.14 -6.46 14.69
C CYS A 934 -47.29 -5.42 13.59
N THR A 935 -46.27 -4.60 13.43
CA THR A 935 -46.10 -3.72 12.29
C THR A 935 -45.18 -4.41 11.29
N ALA A 936 -45.70 -4.73 10.10
CA ALA A 936 -44.91 -5.25 9.00
C ALA A 936 -44.28 -4.09 8.22
N ASP A 937 -42.94 -4.09 8.15
CA ASP A 937 -42.14 -3.02 7.55
C ASP A 937 -41.74 -3.40 6.12
N PHE A 938 -40.80 -4.34 5.97
CA PHE A 938 -40.34 -4.80 4.65
C PHE A 938 -39.86 -6.26 4.66
N VAL A 939 -39.65 -6.77 3.44
CA VAL A 939 -38.96 -8.03 3.15
C VAL A 939 -37.85 -7.79 2.14
N ILE A 940 -36.65 -8.27 2.43
CA ILE A 940 -35.55 -8.35 1.46
C ILE A 940 -35.38 -9.81 1.05
N LEU A 941 -35.38 -10.07 -0.25
CA LEU A 941 -35.16 -11.39 -0.82
C LEU A 941 -33.83 -11.37 -1.58
N THR A 942 -32.91 -12.29 -1.25
CA THR A 942 -31.56 -12.32 -1.87
C THR A 942 -31.11 -13.74 -2.19
N ASN A 943 -30.39 -13.92 -3.30
CA ASN A 943 -29.66 -15.17 -3.58
C ASN A 943 -28.18 -15.11 -3.16
N ASP A 944 -27.76 -14.03 -2.49
CA ASP A 944 -26.45 -13.95 -1.87
C ASP A 944 -26.43 -14.69 -0.52
N MET A 945 -25.93 -15.91 -0.54
CA MET A 945 -25.83 -16.74 0.66
C MET A 945 -24.73 -16.27 1.64
N SER A 946 -23.90 -15.30 1.24
CA SER A 946 -22.89 -14.70 2.11
C SER A 946 -23.46 -13.63 3.04
N ILE A 947 -24.71 -13.20 2.84
CA ILE A 947 -25.38 -12.25 3.71
C ILE A 947 -25.97 -12.98 4.93
N ARG A 948 -25.56 -12.53 6.13
CA ARG A 948 -26.08 -12.99 7.42
C ARG A 948 -27.36 -12.25 7.81
N GLY A 949 -27.46 -10.96 7.46
CA GLY A 949 -28.59 -10.11 7.82
C GLY A 949 -28.41 -8.66 7.38
N TYR A 950 -29.32 -7.81 7.83
CA TYR A 950 -29.33 -6.37 7.54
C TYR A 950 -29.52 -5.57 8.82
N ARG A 951 -28.95 -4.37 8.84
CA ARG A 951 -29.18 -3.36 9.86
C ARG A 951 -29.38 -1.97 9.24
N PHE A 952 -29.94 -1.03 9.99
CA PHE A 952 -29.88 0.38 9.63
C PHE A 952 -28.49 0.94 9.90
N GLY A 953 -27.92 1.71 8.97
CA GLY A 953 -26.66 2.43 9.21
C GLY A 953 -26.83 3.44 10.35
N ARG A 954 -25.75 3.75 11.08
CA ARG A 954 -25.80 4.70 12.20
C ARG A 954 -26.26 6.10 11.75
N ARG A 955 -27.16 6.67 12.55
CA ARG A 955 -27.90 7.93 12.31
C ARG A 955 -27.03 9.16 12.35
#